data_AF-A0A7X8YUG4-F1
#
_entry.id   AF-A0A7X8YUG4-F1
#
_cell.length_a   1.000
_cell.length_b   1.000
_cell.length_c   1.000
_cell.angle_alpha   90.00
_cell.angle_beta   90.00
_cell.angle_gamma   90.00
#
_symmetry.space_group_name_H-M   'P 1'
#
loop_
_entity.id
_entity.type
_entity.pdbx_description
1 polymer ?
#
loop_
_entity_poly.entity_id
_entity_poly.type
_entity_poly.pdbx_seq_one_letter_code
_entity_poly.pdbx_strand_id
1 'polypeptide(L)'
;MRSVCVLAALVLLLSLCPAVERSLAPDLDVPFEPTHPEVVAVMLKLAEVGEGDRVVDLGCGDGRIVTAAARLYGARGRGVDMDPRRVREARENAEFDDLGDRVQIEQGDIFQTDLHDATVVTLYLLDPINLRLRPKLFCELAPGARVVSHAFHMDEWEADKVVEHPKARNQRIFLWRIPAQAGGTWKTELGGIDGPEAARLLLRQEFQMLAGALTVSTGSTARIDEGRLMGKEIVFRAALPDHDAIAVIECRGIVEGDHILGSQRVRRGEKWEEYEWRAVRDHVDLAGRWRIDVAGFRGSGGTLVIERRGGDLRAGFMGAGSSDEPEPLESFYSWGASVLFQARVDGQNLRFCGLLEKDQGGGVVNNDGWAVARNWSAARDRGLMPERPEEDPADGAGGADAGDGPGPGGASGTPKVGPAPGDAYTNPIDGSVLVWIPGGDFLMGSDEGNEDERPRHRQAVEGFWLGKYEITNAQYSEFLKANPGQREPLFWSDPAYSRPDYPVVGLTWRDGVKYCIWAGLRMPTEAEWEYAASGGKQHPYPTSGGSLDRGSAAFRDKNGGSQQALYPVGSFPPNPFGIHEMAGNAWEFTSSMYRPYPYSGVDGRETHADAAELIVLRGGAGSFPARYCRTAARQYFARHLQYDFAGLRVARSAVARAVEKR
;
A
#
# COMPACT_ATOMS: atom_id res chain seq x y z
N MET A 1 52.86 2.48 -47.91
CA MET A 1 52.48 1.38 -47.00
C MET A 1 52.60 1.86 -45.56
N ARG A 2 51.64 2.66 -45.11
CA ARG A 2 51.46 3.16 -43.74
C ARG A 2 49.94 3.25 -43.54
N SER A 3 49.48 3.00 -42.32
CA SER A 3 48.08 3.12 -41.86
C SER A 3 47.20 1.86 -41.90
N VAL A 4 47.66 0.79 -41.24
CA VAL A 4 46.78 -0.20 -40.59
C VAL A 4 47.48 -0.63 -39.31
N CYS A 5 47.24 0.06 -38.18
CA CYS A 5 47.60 -0.43 -36.83
C CYS A 5 47.02 0.38 -35.66
N VAL A 6 46.18 1.40 -35.87
CA VAL A 6 45.65 2.23 -34.76
C VAL A 6 44.19 1.92 -34.39
N LEU A 7 43.45 1.12 -35.17
CA LEU A 7 42.02 0.85 -34.88
C LEU A 7 41.73 -0.39 -34.03
N ALA A 8 42.73 -1.20 -33.66
CA ALA A 8 42.52 -2.42 -32.88
C ALA A 8 42.67 -2.22 -31.34
N ALA A 9 43.15 -1.06 -30.90
CA ALA A 9 43.38 -0.78 -29.48
C ALA A 9 42.29 0.08 -28.81
N LEU A 10 41.38 0.71 -29.59
CA LEU A 10 40.26 1.49 -29.04
C LEU A 10 38.93 0.72 -28.97
N VAL A 11 38.84 -0.47 -29.58
CA VAL A 11 37.63 -1.32 -29.55
C VAL A 11 37.70 -2.38 -28.44
N LEU A 12 38.83 -2.49 -27.74
CA LEU A 12 39.02 -3.42 -26.62
C LEU A 12 38.98 -2.77 -25.22
N LEU A 13 38.47 -1.53 -25.12
CA LEU A 13 38.27 -0.81 -23.85
C LEU A 13 36.80 -0.45 -23.56
N LEU A 14 35.85 -0.90 -24.40
CA LEU A 14 34.40 -0.72 -24.18
C LEU A 14 33.66 -2.03 -23.85
N SER A 15 34.38 -3.15 -23.70
CA SER A 15 33.83 -4.47 -23.34
C SER A 15 34.10 -4.89 -21.90
N LEU A 16 34.58 -3.97 -21.05
CA LEU A 16 34.76 -4.16 -19.62
C LEU A 16 33.93 -3.12 -18.86
N CYS A 17 32.60 -3.27 -18.84
CA CYS A 17 31.72 -2.71 -17.80
C CYS A 17 30.26 -3.23 -17.86
N PRO A 18 30.00 -4.54 -17.71
CA PRO A 18 28.84 -5.00 -16.95
C PRO A 18 29.19 -5.20 -15.47
N ALA A 19 30.49 -5.14 -15.13
CA ALA A 19 30.99 -5.39 -13.78
C ALA A 19 31.05 -4.13 -12.89
N VAL A 20 31.00 -2.91 -13.45
CA VAL A 20 30.95 -1.67 -12.64
C VAL A 20 29.51 -1.26 -12.30
N GLU A 21 28.50 -1.64 -13.09
CA GLU A 21 27.09 -1.48 -12.69
C GLU A 21 26.65 -2.46 -11.60
N ARG A 22 27.37 -3.58 -11.43
CA ARG A 22 27.07 -4.57 -10.38
C ARG A 22 27.50 -4.13 -8.97
N SER A 23 28.15 -2.97 -8.85
CA SER A 23 28.69 -2.43 -7.60
C SER A 23 27.88 -1.25 -7.02
N LEU A 24 26.73 -0.92 -7.60
CA LEU A 24 25.88 0.20 -7.15
C LEU A 24 24.42 -0.19 -6.91
N ALA A 25 24.08 -1.47 -6.97
CA ALA A 25 22.77 -1.93 -6.51
C ALA A 25 22.76 -1.87 -4.96
N PRO A 26 21.80 -1.18 -4.33
CA PRO A 26 21.68 -1.20 -2.88
C PRO A 26 21.50 -2.63 -2.39
N ASP A 27 22.13 -2.98 -1.28
CA ASP A 27 21.89 -4.25 -0.61
C ASP A 27 20.43 -4.20 -0.10
N LEU A 28 19.55 -4.98 -0.72
CA LEU A 28 18.13 -4.98 -0.39
C LEU A 28 17.91 -5.96 0.75
N ASP A 29 17.49 -5.46 1.91
CA ASP A 29 17.23 -6.25 3.12
C ASP A 29 16.13 -7.33 2.92
N VAL A 30 15.20 -7.13 1.97
CA VAL A 30 14.05 -8.01 1.71
C VAL A 30 13.73 -8.07 0.20
N PRO A 31 13.48 -9.26 -0.40
CA PRO A 31 13.01 -9.36 -1.78
C PRO A 31 11.55 -8.90 -1.92
N PHE A 32 11.23 -8.22 -3.02
CA PHE A 32 9.87 -7.73 -3.27
C PHE A 32 8.87 -8.88 -3.50
N GLU A 33 7.79 -8.89 -2.71
CA GLU A 33 6.63 -9.75 -2.89
C GLU A 33 5.35 -8.89 -2.83
N PRO A 34 4.52 -8.88 -3.88
CA PRO A 34 3.33 -8.04 -3.90
C PRO A 34 2.23 -8.56 -2.95
N THR A 35 1.68 -7.68 -2.11
CA THR A 35 0.51 -8.00 -1.27
C THR A 35 -0.75 -8.18 -2.12
N HIS A 36 -1.47 -9.29 -1.98
CA HIS A 36 -2.69 -9.57 -2.74
C HIS A 36 -3.76 -8.46 -2.55
N PRO A 37 -4.50 -8.01 -3.58
CA PRO A 37 -5.45 -6.87 -3.47
C PRO A 37 -6.51 -7.03 -2.39
N GLU A 38 -7.06 -8.24 -2.21
CA GLU A 38 -7.98 -8.53 -1.10
C GLU A 38 -7.33 -8.33 0.28
N VAL A 39 -6.04 -8.68 0.42
CA VAL A 39 -5.28 -8.47 1.66
C VAL A 39 -5.08 -6.97 1.88
N VAL A 40 -4.75 -6.20 0.85
CA VAL A 40 -4.67 -4.73 0.93
C VAL A 40 -5.99 -4.13 1.41
N ALA A 41 -7.11 -4.55 0.83
CA ALA A 41 -8.43 -4.07 1.25
C ALA A 41 -8.74 -4.41 2.72
N VAL A 42 -8.38 -5.61 3.18
CA VAL A 42 -8.53 -6.02 4.58
C VAL A 42 -7.60 -5.20 5.49
N MET A 43 -6.34 -4.97 5.11
CA MET A 43 -5.40 -4.14 5.87
C MET A 43 -5.93 -2.73 6.08
N LEU A 44 -6.35 -2.05 5.00
CA LEU A 44 -6.87 -0.68 5.08
C LEU A 44 -8.19 -0.60 5.86
N LYS A 45 -9.07 -1.58 5.69
CA LYS A 45 -10.31 -1.66 6.48
C LYS A 45 -10.02 -1.92 7.96
N LEU A 46 -9.06 -2.79 8.26
CA LEU A 46 -8.65 -3.09 9.63
C LEU A 46 -8.02 -1.87 10.31
N ALA A 47 -7.24 -1.08 9.58
CA ALA A 47 -6.70 0.20 10.04
C ALA A 47 -7.75 1.31 10.20
N GLU A 48 -8.99 1.08 9.74
CA GLU A 48 -10.04 2.09 9.68
C GLU A 48 -9.57 3.33 8.91
N VAL A 49 -8.95 3.16 7.73
CA VAL A 49 -8.50 4.28 6.89
C VAL A 49 -9.70 5.11 6.40
N GLY A 50 -9.58 6.43 6.44
CA GLY A 50 -10.53 7.40 5.89
C GLY A 50 -9.86 8.59 5.21
N GLU A 51 -10.66 9.54 4.72
CA GLU A 51 -10.19 10.66 3.89
C GLU A 51 -9.18 11.58 4.59
N GLY A 52 -9.29 11.71 5.93
CA GLY A 52 -8.37 12.52 6.73
C GLY A 52 -7.03 11.85 7.02
N ASP A 53 -6.83 10.59 6.61
CA ASP A 53 -5.62 9.85 6.94
C ASP A 53 -4.44 10.17 6.03
N ARG A 54 -3.26 10.10 6.65
CA ARG A 54 -1.95 10.09 6.01
C ARG A 54 -1.37 8.70 6.19
N VAL A 55 -1.44 7.91 5.12
CA VAL A 55 -0.99 6.53 5.08
C VAL A 55 0.45 6.49 4.56
N VAL A 56 1.36 6.00 5.38
CA VAL A 56 2.76 5.75 4.98
C VAL A 56 2.98 4.25 4.81
N ASP A 57 3.48 3.84 3.65
CA ASP A 57 3.82 2.43 3.37
C ASP A 57 5.34 2.29 3.27
N LEU A 58 5.94 1.57 4.24
CA LEU A 58 7.38 1.37 4.33
C LEU A 58 7.78 0.09 3.60
N GLY A 59 8.59 0.23 2.55
CA GLY A 59 8.86 -0.84 1.58
C GLY A 59 7.69 -0.99 0.61
N CYS A 60 7.23 0.13 0.04
CA CYS A 60 5.96 0.19 -0.69
C CYS A 60 5.93 -0.64 -1.98
N GLY A 61 7.08 -1.06 -2.50
CA GLY A 61 7.18 -1.89 -3.67
C GLY A 61 6.55 -1.23 -4.90
N ASP A 62 5.46 -1.79 -5.41
CA ASP A 62 4.73 -1.24 -6.56
C ASP A 62 3.67 -0.18 -6.18
N GLY A 63 3.65 0.27 -4.93
CA GLY A 63 2.79 1.35 -4.45
C GLY A 63 1.33 0.96 -4.24
N ARG A 64 0.95 -0.33 -4.41
CA ARG A 64 -0.45 -0.76 -4.42
C ARG A 64 -1.23 -0.39 -3.16
N ILE A 65 -0.59 -0.35 -1.99
CA ILE A 65 -1.28 -0.06 -0.71
C ILE A 65 -1.64 1.42 -0.63
N VAL A 66 -0.69 2.31 -0.89
CA VAL A 66 -0.93 3.77 -0.87
C VAL A 66 -1.86 4.22 -2.00
N THR A 67 -1.74 3.61 -3.18
CA THR A 67 -2.67 3.81 -4.30
C THR A 67 -4.09 3.35 -3.91
N ALA A 68 -4.24 2.17 -3.29
CA ALA A 68 -5.55 1.70 -2.83
C ALA A 68 -6.12 2.57 -1.70
N ALA A 69 -5.30 3.05 -0.77
CA ALA A 69 -5.72 3.96 0.30
C ALA A 69 -6.30 5.26 -0.27
N ALA A 70 -5.59 5.89 -1.20
CA ALA A 70 -6.06 7.11 -1.85
C ALA A 70 -7.32 6.86 -2.69
N ARG A 71 -7.32 5.80 -3.50
CA ARG A 71 -8.43 5.48 -4.42
C ARG A 71 -9.73 5.10 -3.71
N LEU A 72 -9.64 4.27 -2.66
CA LEU A 72 -10.81 3.68 -2.01
C LEU A 72 -11.32 4.53 -0.83
N TYR A 73 -10.44 5.27 -0.16
CA TYR A 73 -10.77 5.97 1.08
C TYR A 73 -10.52 7.48 1.01
N GLY A 74 -9.97 8.00 -0.11
CA GLY A 74 -9.66 9.42 -0.26
C GLY A 74 -8.44 9.90 0.55
N ALA A 75 -7.75 8.99 1.22
CA ALA A 75 -6.58 9.28 2.06
C ALA A 75 -5.40 9.85 1.24
N ARG A 76 -4.43 10.46 1.92
CA ARG A 76 -3.13 10.79 1.33
C ARG A 76 -2.17 9.63 1.55
N GLY A 77 -1.51 9.18 0.49
CA GLY A 77 -0.56 8.08 0.53
C GLY A 77 0.88 8.55 0.35
N ARG A 78 1.80 8.01 1.14
CA ARG A 78 3.26 8.18 0.94
C ARG A 78 3.93 6.81 0.93
N GLY A 79 4.41 6.39 -0.23
CA GLY A 79 5.15 5.14 -0.38
C GLY A 79 6.66 5.40 -0.36
N VAL A 80 7.41 4.63 0.43
CA VAL A 80 8.87 4.70 0.46
C VAL A 80 9.46 3.34 0.11
N ASP A 81 10.37 3.30 -0.85
CA ASP A 81 11.11 2.09 -1.22
C ASP A 81 12.57 2.43 -1.55
N MET A 82 13.50 1.53 -1.23
CA MET A 82 14.93 1.75 -1.49
C MET A 82 15.31 1.37 -2.93
N ASP A 83 14.56 0.46 -3.58
CA ASP A 83 14.82 0.03 -4.96
C ASP A 83 14.27 1.06 -5.96
N PRO A 84 15.14 1.73 -6.74
CA PRO A 84 14.70 2.72 -7.72
C PRO A 84 13.81 2.12 -8.83
N ARG A 85 13.83 0.80 -9.07
CA ARG A 85 12.89 0.13 -9.99
C ARG A 85 11.49 0.08 -9.40
N ARG A 86 11.35 -0.25 -8.12
CA ARG A 86 10.08 -0.26 -7.39
C ARG A 86 9.48 1.14 -7.33
N VAL A 87 10.29 2.14 -6.98
CA VAL A 87 9.87 3.55 -6.97
C VAL A 87 9.34 4.00 -8.33
N ARG A 88 10.03 3.67 -9.43
CA ARG A 88 9.51 4.00 -10.78
C ARG A 88 8.18 3.32 -11.07
N GLU A 89 8.06 2.02 -10.81
CA GLU A 89 6.81 1.29 -11.02
C GLU A 89 5.65 1.84 -10.16
N ALA A 90 5.92 2.17 -8.90
CA ALA A 90 4.93 2.76 -8.00
C ALA A 90 4.46 4.14 -8.47
N ARG A 91 5.37 5.00 -8.97
CA ARG A 91 5.02 6.30 -9.57
C ARG A 91 4.16 6.11 -10.81
N GLU A 92 4.57 5.22 -11.72
CA GLU A 92 3.80 4.90 -12.91
C GLU A 92 2.39 4.38 -12.57
N ASN A 93 2.26 3.53 -11.54
CA ASN A 93 0.96 3.03 -11.08
C ASN A 93 0.08 4.14 -10.46
N ALA A 94 0.66 5.04 -9.68
CA ALA A 94 -0.06 6.16 -9.09
C ALA A 94 -0.52 7.19 -10.15
N GLU A 95 0.34 7.49 -11.12
CA GLU A 95 0.01 8.34 -12.28
C GLU A 95 -1.06 7.70 -13.15
N PHE A 96 -0.96 6.39 -13.39
CA PHE A 96 -1.95 5.63 -14.17
C PHE A 96 -3.37 5.71 -13.58
N ASP A 97 -3.47 5.70 -12.25
CA ASP A 97 -4.75 5.82 -11.53
C ASP A 97 -5.19 7.28 -11.29
N ASP A 98 -4.49 8.29 -11.85
CA ASP A 98 -4.73 9.73 -11.67
C ASP A 98 -4.67 10.18 -10.19
N LEU A 99 -3.72 9.60 -9.44
CA LEU A 99 -3.56 9.83 -8.00
C LEU A 99 -2.30 10.63 -7.65
N GLY A 100 -1.61 11.23 -8.63
CA GLY A 100 -0.35 11.96 -8.42
C GLY A 100 -0.43 13.07 -7.35
N ASP A 101 -1.58 13.72 -7.21
CA ASP A 101 -1.80 14.77 -6.20
C ASP A 101 -2.08 14.22 -4.79
N ARG A 102 -2.40 12.92 -4.67
CA ARG A 102 -2.75 12.25 -3.41
C ARG A 102 -1.73 11.22 -2.96
N VAL A 103 -0.92 10.71 -3.88
CA VAL A 103 0.07 9.65 -3.63
C VAL A 103 1.46 10.15 -3.99
N GLN A 104 2.33 10.22 -2.98
CA GLN A 104 3.73 10.57 -3.14
C GLN A 104 4.58 9.30 -3.02
N ILE A 105 5.42 9.02 -4.02
CA ILE A 105 6.36 7.89 -3.99
C ILE A 105 7.79 8.41 -3.96
N GLU A 106 8.55 7.98 -2.95
CA GLU A 106 9.91 8.42 -2.69
C GLU A 106 10.87 7.25 -2.68
N GLN A 107 12.09 7.51 -3.16
CA GLN A 107 13.19 6.61 -2.91
C GLN A 107 13.82 6.97 -1.57
N GLY A 108 13.91 6.02 -0.64
CA GLY A 108 14.44 6.31 0.69
C GLY A 108 14.66 5.10 1.56
N ASP A 109 15.41 5.33 2.65
CA ASP A 109 15.61 4.37 3.73
C ASP A 109 14.42 4.44 4.70
N ILE A 110 13.75 3.31 4.90
CA ILE A 110 12.61 3.19 5.80
C ILE A 110 12.97 3.51 7.26
N PHE A 111 14.23 3.30 7.68
CA PHE A 111 14.70 3.63 9.03
C PHE A 111 14.92 5.13 9.23
N GLN A 112 15.08 5.88 8.14
CA GLN A 112 15.29 7.34 8.16
C GLN A 112 14.04 8.14 7.78
N THR A 113 13.02 7.48 7.23
CA THR A 113 11.77 8.11 6.80
C THR A 113 11.06 8.76 7.98
N ASP A 114 10.79 10.07 7.91
CA ASP A 114 10.01 10.76 8.93
C ASP A 114 8.56 10.26 8.97
N LEU A 115 8.08 9.88 10.16
CA LEU A 115 6.73 9.35 10.39
C LEU A 115 5.83 10.27 11.23
N HIS A 116 6.29 11.45 11.65
CA HIS A 116 5.56 12.29 12.60
C HIS A 116 4.15 12.71 12.14
N ASP A 117 3.94 12.87 10.83
CA ASP A 117 2.64 13.24 10.27
C ASP A 117 1.75 12.05 9.88
N ALA A 118 2.26 10.82 10.01
CA ALA A 118 1.54 9.62 9.63
C ALA A 118 0.44 9.28 10.66
N THR A 119 -0.76 9.02 10.16
CA THR A 119 -1.88 8.52 10.99
C THR A 119 -2.06 7.01 10.87
N VAL A 120 -1.53 6.43 9.78
CA VAL A 120 -1.49 5.00 9.51
C VAL A 120 -0.14 4.63 8.89
N VAL A 121 0.50 3.58 9.40
CA VAL A 121 1.68 2.97 8.78
C VAL A 121 1.33 1.55 8.35
N THR A 122 1.59 1.21 7.08
CA THR A 122 1.44 -0.15 6.55
C THR A 122 2.81 -0.79 6.36
N LEU A 123 2.89 -2.09 6.68
CA LEU A 123 4.12 -2.87 6.66
C LEU A 123 3.87 -4.22 5.97
N TYR A 124 4.77 -4.61 5.08
CA TYR A 124 4.95 -6.01 4.67
C TYR A 124 6.44 -6.37 4.71
N LEU A 125 7.00 -6.32 5.92
CA LEU A 125 8.43 -6.47 6.20
C LEU A 125 8.66 -7.62 7.19
N LEU A 126 9.77 -8.32 7.07
CA LEU A 126 10.11 -9.47 7.93
C LEU A 126 10.13 -9.07 9.42
N ASP A 127 9.87 -10.02 10.32
CA ASP A 127 9.85 -9.78 11.78
C ASP A 127 11.10 -9.02 12.29
N PRO A 128 12.35 -9.35 11.88
CA PRO A 128 13.53 -8.60 12.34
C PRO A 128 13.53 -7.13 11.91
N ILE A 129 12.96 -6.80 10.75
CA ILE A 129 12.86 -5.42 10.25
C ILE A 129 11.78 -4.66 11.03
N ASN A 130 10.63 -5.29 11.26
CA ASN A 130 9.57 -4.75 12.11
C ASN A 130 10.10 -4.44 13.52
N LEU A 131 10.87 -5.36 14.12
CA LEU A 131 11.46 -5.15 15.44
C LEU A 131 12.47 -4.01 15.49
N ARG A 132 13.26 -3.81 14.42
CA ARG A 132 14.16 -2.66 14.28
C ARG A 132 13.41 -1.33 14.09
N LEU A 133 12.26 -1.35 13.41
CA LEU A 133 11.40 -0.17 13.26
C LEU A 133 10.59 0.16 14.52
N ARG A 134 10.31 -0.83 15.37
CA ARG A 134 9.42 -0.70 16.53
C ARG A 134 9.75 0.52 17.43
N PRO A 135 11.00 0.77 17.86
CA PRO A 135 11.32 1.97 18.65
C PRO A 135 10.98 3.28 17.94
N LYS A 136 11.27 3.38 16.64
CA LYS A 136 10.96 4.54 15.79
C LYS A 136 9.45 4.78 15.72
N LEU A 137 8.64 3.72 15.57
CA LEU A 137 7.17 3.84 15.56
C LEU A 137 6.65 4.45 16.86
N PHE A 138 7.17 4.05 18.02
CA PHE A 138 6.77 4.64 19.31
C PHE A 138 7.28 6.07 19.51
N CYS A 139 8.43 6.38 18.93
CA CYS A 139 9.06 7.69 19.06
C CYS A 139 8.32 8.75 18.23
N GLU A 140 8.04 8.43 16.97
CA GLU A 140 7.62 9.43 15.98
C GLU A 140 6.10 9.48 15.78
N LEU A 141 5.38 8.36 15.95
CA LEU A 141 3.94 8.35 15.72
C LEU A 141 3.15 8.91 16.91
N ALA A 142 2.11 9.69 16.61
CA ALA A 142 1.19 10.20 17.61
C ALA A 142 0.35 9.08 18.27
N PRO A 143 -0.01 9.20 19.55
CA PRO A 143 -0.95 8.28 20.19
C PRO A 143 -2.27 8.14 19.43
N GLY A 144 -2.65 6.89 19.15
CA GLY A 144 -3.82 6.54 18.34
C GLY A 144 -3.52 6.29 16.85
N ALA A 145 -2.34 6.65 16.36
CA ALA A 145 -1.88 6.22 15.03
C ALA A 145 -1.90 4.69 14.93
N ARG A 146 -2.19 4.17 13.74
CA ARG A 146 -2.40 2.74 13.52
C ARG A 146 -1.23 2.17 12.74
N VAL A 147 -0.77 0.99 13.14
CA VAL A 147 0.25 0.23 12.41
C VAL A 147 -0.41 -1.07 11.97
N VAL A 148 -0.41 -1.34 10.66
CA VAL A 148 -0.97 -2.58 10.09
C VAL A 148 0.10 -3.34 9.34
N SER A 149 0.31 -4.60 9.75
CA SER A 149 1.33 -5.47 9.17
C SER A 149 0.70 -6.68 8.49
N HIS A 150 1.17 -6.99 7.29
CA HIS A 150 0.88 -8.24 6.61
C HIS A 150 1.87 -9.32 7.07
N ALA A 151 1.37 -10.43 7.62
CA ALA A 151 2.08 -11.68 7.95
C ALA A 151 3.08 -11.65 9.11
N PHE A 152 3.67 -10.49 9.43
CA PHE A 152 4.79 -10.35 10.36
C PHE A 152 4.41 -9.57 11.63
N HIS A 153 4.91 -10.01 12.77
CA HIS A 153 4.54 -9.54 14.10
C HIS A 153 5.55 -8.54 14.69
N MET A 154 5.22 -8.01 15.88
CA MET A 154 6.06 -7.10 16.67
C MET A 154 6.51 -7.76 17.99
N ASP A 155 6.46 -9.09 18.07
CA ASP A 155 6.94 -9.91 19.20
C ASP A 155 6.27 -9.52 20.53
N GLU A 156 7.02 -9.08 21.55
CA GLU A 156 6.49 -8.66 22.86
C GLU A 156 5.40 -7.57 22.79
N TRP A 157 5.37 -6.78 21.71
CA TRP A 157 4.27 -5.84 21.48
C TRP A 157 3.10 -6.59 20.82
N GLU A 158 2.18 -7.07 21.64
CA GLU A 158 1.01 -7.82 21.17
C GLU A 158 0.10 -6.97 20.28
N ALA A 159 -0.49 -7.58 19.25
CA ALA A 159 -1.43 -6.89 18.36
C ALA A 159 -2.76 -6.62 19.09
N ASP A 160 -3.31 -5.42 18.88
CA ASP A 160 -4.66 -5.09 19.35
C ASP A 160 -5.73 -5.91 18.64
N LYS A 161 -5.47 -6.27 17.37
CA LYS A 161 -6.33 -7.17 16.60
C LYS A 161 -5.52 -8.00 15.61
N VAL A 162 -5.91 -9.26 15.47
CA VAL A 162 -5.40 -10.17 14.44
C VAL A 162 -6.57 -10.62 13.58
N VAL A 163 -6.43 -10.53 12.28
CA VAL A 163 -7.42 -11.02 11.31
C VAL A 163 -6.78 -12.10 10.46
N GLU A 164 -7.51 -13.20 10.26
CA GLU A 164 -7.09 -14.25 9.35
C GLU A 164 -7.62 -14.02 7.93
N HIS A 165 -6.77 -14.25 6.93
CA HIS A 165 -7.18 -14.17 5.53
C HIS A 165 -6.46 -15.22 4.67
N PRO A 166 -7.17 -16.03 3.87
CA PRO A 166 -6.57 -17.17 3.14
C PRO A 166 -5.55 -16.75 2.08
N LYS A 167 -5.62 -15.51 1.58
CA LYS A 167 -4.67 -14.93 0.62
C LYS A 167 -3.50 -14.21 1.28
N ALA A 168 -3.53 -13.99 2.59
CA ALA A 168 -2.40 -13.41 3.29
C ALA A 168 -1.33 -14.49 3.48
N ARG A 169 -0.07 -14.16 3.20
CA ARG A 169 1.07 -14.90 3.73
C ARG A 169 0.92 -15.14 5.24
N ASN A 170 1.23 -16.36 5.68
CA ASN A 170 1.01 -16.85 7.04
C ASN A 170 -0.44 -16.70 7.55
N GLN A 171 -1.39 -16.43 6.64
CA GLN A 171 -2.81 -16.23 6.88
C GLN A 171 -3.15 -15.13 7.90
N ARG A 172 -2.23 -14.27 8.31
CA ARG A 172 -2.45 -13.29 9.40
C ARG A 172 -2.18 -11.87 8.96
N ILE A 173 -3.04 -10.96 9.43
CA ILE A 173 -2.91 -9.51 9.31
C ILE A 173 -3.06 -8.93 10.71
N PHE A 174 -2.14 -8.08 11.11
CA PHE A 174 -2.05 -7.57 12.47
C PHE A 174 -2.32 -6.06 12.49
N LEU A 175 -2.98 -5.59 13.55
CA LEU A 175 -3.20 -4.18 13.85
C LEU A 175 -2.69 -3.85 15.24
N TRP A 176 -1.93 -2.77 15.33
CA TRP A 176 -1.58 -2.11 16.58
C TRP A 176 -2.01 -0.64 16.54
N ARG A 177 -2.28 -0.08 17.71
CA ARG A 177 -2.44 1.36 17.91
C ARG A 177 -1.32 1.85 18.81
N ILE A 178 -0.70 2.97 18.44
CA ILE A 178 0.34 3.60 19.25
C ILE A 178 -0.29 4.06 20.57
N PRO A 179 0.08 3.46 21.71
CA PRO A 179 -0.53 3.79 23.00
C PRO A 179 -0.05 5.17 23.45
N ALA A 180 -0.92 5.90 24.13
CA ALA A 180 -0.52 7.12 24.82
C ALA A 180 0.52 6.82 25.89
N GLN A 181 1.31 7.83 26.20
CA GLN A 181 2.35 7.75 27.20
C GLN A 181 1.72 7.96 28.57
N ALA A 182 1.47 6.90 29.34
CA ALA A 182 0.78 6.95 30.63
C ALA A 182 1.67 6.61 31.84
N GLY A 183 2.88 6.09 31.64
CA GLY A 183 3.81 5.75 32.72
C GLY A 183 4.22 6.94 33.60
N GLY A 184 4.21 6.76 34.91
CA GLY A 184 4.60 7.75 35.91
C GLY A 184 3.62 7.88 37.08
N THR A 185 3.91 8.84 37.93
CA THR A 185 3.09 9.23 39.08
C THR A 185 2.06 10.26 38.67
N TRP A 186 0.81 10.03 39.08
CA TRP A 186 -0.31 10.92 38.86
C TRP A 186 -0.97 11.30 40.19
N LYS A 187 -1.41 12.55 40.28
CA LYS A 187 -2.37 13.02 41.28
C LYS A 187 -3.76 12.87 40.68
N THR A 188 -4.65 12.18 41.35
CA THR A 188 -5.98 11.87 40.83
C THR A 188 -7.04 12.15 41.89
N GLU A 189 -8.22 12.56 41.44
CA GLU A 189 -9.39 12.71 42.31
C GLU A 189 -10.32 11.52 42.06
N LEU A 190 -10.78 10.87 43.14
CA LEU A 190 -11.72 9.75 43.04
C LEU A 190 -13.04 10.13 43.71
N GLY A 191 -14.15 9.97 43.00
CA GLY A 191 -15.50 10.10 43.57
C GLY A 191 -15.98 8.83 44.29
N GLY A 192 -16.70 9.01 45.39
CA GLY A 192 -17.43 7.92 46.05
C GLY A 192 -16.62 7.01 46.98
N ILE A 193 -15.32 7.26 47.17
CA ILE A 193 -14.44 6.51 48.09
C ILE A 193 -13.78 7.50 49.03
N ASP A 194 -14.15 7.48 50.32
CA ASP A 194 -13.61 8.36 51.37
C ASP A 194 -13.52 9.86 51.00
N GLY A 195 -14.48 10.36 50.22
CA GLY A 195 -14.55 11.77 49.77
C GLY A 195 -13.74 12.06 48.49
N PRO A 196 -13.88 13.26 47.87
CA PRO A 196 -13.18 13.65 46.65
C PRO A 196 -11.70 14.02 46.92
N GLU A 197 -11.05 13.31 47.83
CA GLU A 197 -9.69 13.62 48.25
C GLU A 197 -8.66 13.18 47.20
N ALA A 198 -7.52 13.89 47.16
CA ALA A 198 -6.44 13.60 46.24
C ALA A 198 -5.82 12.22 46.55
N ALA A 199 -5.94 11.30 45.61
CA ALA A 199 -5.27 10.02 45.57
C ALA A 199 -4.01 10.08 44.68
N ARG A 200 -3.13 9.10 44.85
CA ARG A 200 -1.93 8.93 44.03
C ARG A 200 -2.08 7.67 43.17
N LEU A 201 -1.89 7.82 41.87
CA LEU A 201 -1.89 6.73 40.91
C LEU A 201 -0.48 6.57 40.33
N LEU A 202 0.16 5.45 40.60
CA LEU A 202 1.46 5.09 40.04
C LEU A 202 1.24 4.10 38.90
N LEU A 203 1.60 4.48 37.68
CA LEU A 203 1.52 3.62 36.49
C LEU A 203 2.92 3.27 35.98
N ARG A 204 3.14 1.98 35.76
CA ARG A 204 4.23 1.44 34.95
C ARG A 204 3.63 0.96 33.64
N GLN A 205 4.24 1.37 32.54
CA GLN A 205 3.80 1.02 31.21
C GLN A 205 4.83 0.15 30.50
N GLU A 206 4.35 -0.88 29.82
CA GLU A 206 5.10 -1.64 28.84
C GLU A 206 4.22 -1.81 27.61
N PHE A 207 4.59 -1.13 26.51
CA PHE A 207 3.76 -0.99 25.32
C PHE A 207 2.35 -0.48 25.65
N GLN A 208 1.31 -1.27 25.41
CA GLN A 208 -0.08 -0.93 25.74
C GLN A 208 -0.52 -1.44 27.13
N MET A 209 0.33 -2.19 27.84
CA MET A 209 -0.02 -2.79 29.12
C MET A 209 0.38 -1.88 30.28
N LEU A 210 -0.50 -1.80 31.28
CA LEU A 210 -0.31 -1.00 32.47
C LEU A 210 -0.39 -1.86 33.73
N ALA A 211 0.61 -1.69 34.59
CA ALA A 211 0.62 -2.20 35.94
C ALA A 211 0.91 -1.06 36.91
N GLY A 212 0.52 -1.17 38.18
CA GLY A 212 0.62 -0.01 39.05
C GLY A 212 0.00 -0.17 40.42
N ALA A 213 -0.18 0.97 41.06
CA ALA A 213 -0.84 1.07 42.34
C ALA A 213 -1.67 2.35 42.42
N LEU A 214 -2.85 2.24 43.04
CA LEU A 214 -3.71 3.36 43.38
C LEU A 214 -3.75 3.49 44.91
N THR A 215 -3.26 4.60 45.44
CA THR A 215 -3.22 4.89 46.87
C THR A 215 -4.16 6.04 47.19
N VAL A 216 -5.19 5.79 48.00
CA VAL A 216 -6.11 6.84 48.47
C VAL A 216 -5.51 7.64 49.63
N SER A 217 -6.11 8.79 49.93
CA SER A 217 -5.68 9.70 51.00
C SER A 217 -5.63 9.05 52.38
N THR A 218 -6.47 8.03 52.63
CA THR A 218 -6.46 7.22 53.86
C THR A 218 -5.23 6.30 53.99
N GLY A 219 -4.41 6.19 52.93
CA GLY A 219 -3.20 5.36 52.87
C GLY A 219 -3.43 3.95 52.33
N SER A 220 -4.69 3.53 52.19
CA SER A 220 -5.05 2.26 51.54
C SER A 220 -4.55 2.23 50.10
N THR A 221 -3.94 1.12 49.70
CA THR A 221 -3.34 0.94 48.37
C THR A 221 -3.91 -0.29 47.67
N ALA A 222 -4.41 -0.11 46.46
CA ALA A 222 -4.83 -1.17 45.56
C ALA A 222 -3.79 -1.39 44.46
N ARG A 223 -3.56 -2.65 44.11
CA ARG A 223 -2.75 -3.00 42.94
C ARG A 223 -3.57 -2.87 41.67
N ILE A 224 -2.87 -2.52 40.60
CA ILE A 224 -3.37 -2.55 39.23
C ILE A 224 -2.50 -3.56 38.49
N ASP A 225 -3.07 -4.69 38.10
CA ASP A 225 -2.32 -5.76 37.42
C ASP A 225 -2.80 -5.96 35.95
N GLU A 226 -3.96 -5.43 35.56
CA GLU A 226 -4.58 -5.60 34.22
C GLU A 226 -5.06 -4.28 33.60
N GLY A 227 -4.24 -3.23 33.68
CA GLY A 227 -4.52 -1.98 32.97
C GLY A 227 -4.12 -2.07 31.50
N ARG A 228 -4.81 -1.34 30.62
CA ARG A 228 -4.51 -1.33 29.18
C ARG A 228 -4.77 0.04 28.55
N LEU A 229 -3.99 0.34 27.52
CA LEU A 229 -4.17 1.45 26.61
C LEU A 229 -4.67 0.96 25.25
N MET A 230 -5.55 1.75 24.62
CA MET A 230 -5.97 1.58 23.23
C MET A 230 -5.87 2.94 22.56
N GLY A 231 -4.73 3.21 21.91
CA GLY A 231 -4.42 4.58 21.50
C GLY A 231 -4.36 5.50 22.72
N LYS A 232 -5.20 6.53 22.75
CA LYS A 232 -5.30 7.46 23.89
C LYS A 232 -6.19 6.95 25.02
N GLU A 233 -7.03 5.93 24.79
CA GLU A 233 -7.95 5.43 25.80
C GLU A 233 -7.18 4.60 26.83
N ILE A 234 -7.33 4.95 28.11
CA ILE A 234 -6.82 4.19 29.24
C ILE A 234 -7.98 3.50 29.95
N VAL A 235 -7.79 2.24 30.32
CA VAL A 235 -8.69 1.50 31.19
C VAL A 235 -7.89 0.72 32.23
N PHE A 236 -8.33 0.73 33.47
CA PHE A 236 -7.82 -0.18 34.49
C PHE A 236 -8.84 -0.41 35.59
N ARG A 237 -8.56 -1.43 36.42
CA ARG A 237 -9.36 -1.75 37.60
C ARG A 237 -8.49 -1.80 38.84
N ALA A 238 -9.06 -1.39 39.96
CA ALA A 238 -8.43 -1.41 41.27
C ALA A 238 -9.46 -1.84 42.33
N ALA A 239 -9.04 -2.61 43.32
CA ALA A 239 -9.90 -3.03 44.43
C ALA A 239 -9.36 -2.45 45.74
N LEU A 240 -10.06 -1.46 46.31
CA LEU A 240 -9.67 -0.80 47.54
C LEU A 240 -10.51 -1.29 48.72
N PRO A 241 -9.92 -1.45 49.91
CA PRO A 241 -10.68 -1.52 51.16
C PRO A 241 -11.49 -0.23 51.35
N ASP A 242 -12.76 -0.37 51.71
CA ASP A 242 -13.72 0.72 51.90
C ASP A 242 -14.63 0.36 53.09
N HIS A 243 -14.29 0.88 54.27
CA HIS A 243 -14.84 0.45 55.56
C HIS A 243 -14.77 -1.10 55.74
N ASP A 244 -15.92 -1.76 55.98
CA ASP A 244 -16.03 -3.21 56.16
C ASP A 244 -16.21 -3.98 54.83
N ALA A 245 -16.03 -3.31 53.68
CA ALA A 245 -16.23 -3.88 52.35
C ALA A 245 -15.02 -3.63 51.41
N ILE A 246 -15.07 -4.23 50.22
CA ILE A 246 -14.12 -3.96 49.13
C ILE A 246 -14.88 -3.19 48.04
N ALA A 247 -14.41 -2.00 47.72
CA ALA A 247 -14.87 -1.22 46.58
C ALA A 247 -14.06 -1.59 45.34
N VAL A 248 -14.73 -2.03 44.27
CA VAL A 248 -14.09 -2.23 42.96
C VAL A 248 -14.26 -0.96 42.13
N ILE A 249 -13.15 -0.42 41.66
CA ILE A 249 -13.08 0.81 40.88
C ILE A 249 -12.66 0.44 39.47
N GLU A 250 -13.43 0.89 38.49
CA GLU A 250 -13.08 0.81 37.08
C GLU A 250 -12.89 2.23 36.56
N CYS A 251 -11.68 2.57 36.14
CA CYS A 251 -11.36 3.88 35.57
C CYS A 251 -11.25 3.75 34.05
N ARG A 252 -11.91 4.65 33.32
CA ARG A 252 -11.77 4.78 31.86
C ARG A 252 -11.59 6.25 31.51
N GLY A 253 -10.60 6.58 30.68
CA GLY A 253 -10.36 7.96 30.29
C GLY A 253 -9.51 8.10 29.04
N ILE A 254 -9.19 9.34 28.70
CA ILE A 254 -8.31 9.73 27.60
C ILE A 254 -7.05 10.35 28.21
N VAL A 255 -5.88 9.84 27.81
CA VAL A 255 -4.58 10.40 28.18
C VAL A 255 -4.18 11.45 27.15
N GLU A 256 -4.00 12.70 27.59
CA GLU A 256 -3.53 13.82 26.78
C GLU A 256 -2.38 14.53 27.49
N GLY A 257 -1.15 14.20 27.09
CA GLY A 257 0.06 14.70 27.74
C GLY A 257 0.10 14.31 29.22
N ASP A 258 0.04 15.32 30.09
CA ASP A 258 0.08 15.18 31.54
C ASP A 258 -1.31 15.22 32.19
N HIS A 259 -2.38 15.05 31.40
CA HIS A 259 -3.76 15.02 31.89
C HIS A 259 -4.45 13.71 31.51
N ILE A 260 -5.31 13.24 32.41
CA ILE A 260 -6.32 12.22 32.11
C ILE A 260 -7.70 12.79 32.45
N LEU A 261 -8.62 12.66 31.49
CA LEU A 261 -10.03 13.00 31.66
C LEU A 261 -10.88 11.79 31.32
N GLY A 262 -11.86 11.47 32.16
CA GLY A 262 -12.70 10.31 31.94
C GLY A 262 -13.79 10.12 32.98
N SER A 263 -14.23 8.88 33.14
CA SER A 263 -15.14 8.48 34.20
C SER A 263 -14.56 7.33 35.01
N GLN A 264 -15.00 7.24 36.26
CA GLN A 264 -14.77 6.09 37.10
C GLN A 264 -16.09 5.51 37.56
N ARG A 265 -16.13 4.19 37.69
CA ARG A 265 -17.27 3.46 38.24
C ARG A 265 -16.85 2.72 39.49
N VAL A 266 -17.62 2.88 40.55
CA VAL A 266 -17.37 2.25 41.86
C VAL A 266 -18.47 1.23 42.12
N ARG A 267 -18.08 -0.01 42.44
CA ARG A 267 -19.00 -1.07 42.85
C ARG A 267 -18.86 -1.39 44.32
N ARG A 268 -19.98 -1.35 45.03
CA ARG A 268 -20.17 -1.85 46.40
C ARG A 268 -21.28 -2.90 46.37
N GLY A 269 -20.93 -4.18 46.57
CA GLY A 269 -21.87 -5.29 46.37
C GLY A 269 -22.32 -5.43 44.90
N GLU A 270 -23.62 -5.26 44.64
CA GLU A 270 -24.23 -5.34 43.29
C GLU A 270 -24.42 -3.97 42.62
N LYS A 271 -24.35 -2.87 43.37
CA LYS A 271 -24.65 -1.53 42.84
C LYS A 271 -23.40 -0.87 42.27
N TRP A 272 -23.55 -0.28 41.08
CA TRP A 272 -22.55 0.58 40.45
C TRP A 272 -22.97 2.04 40.55
N GLU A 273 -22.00 2.90 40.87
CA GLU A 273 -22.11 4.35 40.85
C GLU A 273 -21.01 4.92 39.96
N GLU A 274 -21.29 5.99 39.23
CA GLU A 274 -20.37 6.59 38.26
C GLU A 274 -20.03 8.03 38.66
N TYR A 275 -18.77 8.40 38.47
CA TYR A 275 -18.20 9.70 38.83
C TYR A 275 -17.28 10.20 37.71
N GLU A 276 -17.11 11.52 37.60
CA GLU A 276 -16.03 12.06 36.77
C GLU A 276 -14.67 11.64 37.34
N TRP A 277 -13.72 11.39 36.45
CA TRP A 277 -12.35 11.04 36.80
C TRP A 277 -11.37 12.01 36.14
N ARG A 278 -10.47 12.56 36.95
CA ARG A 278 -9.42 13.49 36.52
C ARG A 278 -8.11 13.13 37.18
N ALA A 279 -7.03 13.13 36.39
CA ALA A 279 -5.68 12.98 36.90
C ALA A 279 -4.69 13.94 36.22
N VAL A 280 -3.68 14.37 36.96
CA VAL A 280 -2.58 15.21 36.48
C VAL A 280 -1.26 14.54 36.83
N ARG A 281 -0.36 14.39 35.85
CA ARG A 281 0.93 13.73 36.04
C ARG A 281 1.91 14.65 36.76
N ASP A 282 2.75 14.07 37.61
CA ASP A 282 3.97 14.73 38.03
C ASP A 282 4.88 14.96 36.79
N HIS A 283 5.59 16.08 36.77
CA HIS A 283 6.45 16.44 35.65
C HIS A 283 7.51 15.35 35.36
N VAL A 284 7.62 14.98 34.08
CA VAL A 284 8.59 14.00 33.59
C VAL A 284 9.65 14.71 32.75
N ASP A 285 10.89 14.55 33.17
CA ASP A 285 12.07 14.88 32.37
C ASP A 285 13.00 13.67 32.35
N LEU A 286 13.19 13.04 31.20
CA LEU A 286 14.08 11.90 31.05
C LEU A 286 15.48 12.29 30.58
N ALA A 287 15.65 13.47 29.96
CA ALA A 287 16.88 13.82 29.28
C ALA A 287 18.03 14.04 30.29
N GLY A 288 19.20 13.49 29.99
CA GLY A 288 20.39 13.58 30.83
C GLY A 288 21.07 12.24 31.06
N ARG A 289 21.99 12.24 32.02
CA ARG A 289 22.81 11.08 32.37
C ARG A 289 22.23 10.42 33.63
N TRP A 290 22.01 9.13 33.57
CA TRP A 290 21.47 8.32 34.66
C TRP A 290 22.47 7.22 35.01
N ARG A 291 23.00 7.25 36.24
CA ARG A 291 23.84 6.19 36.78
C ARG A 291 22.96 5.02 37.14
N ILE A 292 23.26 3.85 36.58
CA ILE A 292 22.52 2.61 36.73
C ILE A 292 23.33 1.65 37.58
N ASP A 293 22.71 1.14 38.65
CA ASP A 293 23.29 0.12 39.52
C ASP A 293 22.41 -1.14 39.49
N VAL A 294 23.01 -2.31 39.24
CA VAL A 294 22.31 -3.61 39.22
C VAL A 294 22.56 -4.37 40.51
N ALA A 295 21.49 -4.78 41.19
CA ALA A 295 21.60 -5.47 42.47
C ALA A 295 22.29 -6.85 42.34
N GLY A 296 23.22 -7.11 43.26
CA GLY A 296 23.89 -8.43 43.38
C GLY A 296 25.08 -8.64 42.44
N PHE A 297 25.55 -7.59 41.77
CA PHE A 297 26.79 -7.60 41.00
C PHE A 297 27.62 -6.37 41.44
N ARG A 298 28.79 -6.59 42.08
CA ARG A 298 29.62 -5.47 42.55
C ARG A 298 30.40 -4.87 41.38
N GLY A 299 30.23 -3.57 41.14
CA GLY A 299 30.89 -2.85 40.05
C GLY A 299 30.19 -2.95 38.70
N SER A 300 29.04 -3.63 38.62
CA SER A 300 28.26 -3.76 37.40
C SER A 300 27.18 -2.69 37.31
N GLY A 301 27.02 -2.14 36.13
CA GLY A 301 26.07 -1.08 35.86
C GLY A 301 26.58 -0.24 34.71
N GLY A 302 26.21 1.02 34.71
CA GLY A 302 26.66 1.93 33.67
C GLY A 302 26.00 3.28 33.76
N THR A 303 26.11 4.03 32.68
CA THR A 303 25.41 5.31 32.52
C THR A 303 24.50 5.21 31.31
N LEU A 304 23.20 5.33 31.55
CA LEU A 304 22.22 5.58 30.50
C LEU A 304 22.22 7.07 30.17
N VAL A 305 22.47 7.41 28.92
CA VAL A 305 22.47 8.80 28.43
C VAL A 305 21.27 8.96 27.52
N ILE A 306 20.34 9.84 27.91
CA ILE A 306 19.13 10.14 27.13
C ILE A 306 19.25 11.56 26.59
N GLU A 307 19.16 11.72 25.28
CA GLU A 307 19.28 13.00 24.60
C GLU A 307 17.98 13.33 23.85
N ARG A 308 17.65 14.63 23.75
CA ARG A 308 16.58 15.11 22.89
C ARG A 308 17.18 15.60 21.58
N ARG A 309 16.76 15.04 20.44
CA ARG A 309 17.16 15.47 19.09
C ARG A 309 15.92 15.65 18.23
N GLY A 310 15.65 16.88 17.79
CA GLY A 310 14.47 17.17 16.95
C GLY A 310 13.12 16.92 17.63
N GLY A 311 13.06 16.98 18.96
CA GLY A 311 11.87 16.64 19.75
C GLY A 311 11.88 15.22 20.32
N ASP A 312 12.53 14.28 19.62
CA ASP A 312 12.60 12.86 19.95
C ASP A 312 13.63 12.52 21.01
N LEU A 313 13.35 11.49 21.82
CA LEU A 313 14.31 10.93 22.78
C LEU A 313 15.10 9.81 22.13
N ARG A 314 16.43 9.91 22.21
CA ARG A 314 17.36 8.84 21.87
C ARG A 314 18.20 8.49 23.09
N ALA A 315 18.61 7.23 23.19
CA ALA A 315 19.42 6.78 24.30
C ALA A 315 20.68 6.08 23.83
N GLY A 316 21.75 6.23 24.61
CA GLY A 316 22.96 5.43 24.55
C GLY A 316 23.33 4.91 25.92
N PHE A 317 24.17 3.88 25.99
CA PHE A 317 24.61 3.29 27.25
C PHE A 317 26.13 3.16 27.29
N MET A 318 26.72 3.49 28.45
CA MET A 318 28.15 3.30 28.73
C MET A 318 28.30 2.33 29.90
N GLY A 319 29.10 1.29 29.73
CA GLY A 319 29.44 0.37 30.83
C GLY A 319 30.17 1.06 31.98
N ALA A 320 30.09 0.50 33.19
CA ALA A 320 30.76 1.03 34.37
C ALA A 320 32.29 1.17 34.14
N GLY A 321 32.82 2.37 34.33
CA GLY A 321 34.26 2.66 34.21
C GLY A 321 34.79 2.84 32.78
N SER A 322 33.93 2.76 31.75
CA SER A 322 34.31 3.15 30.38
C SER A 322 34.42 4.67 30.25
N SER A 323 35.42 5.12 29.48
CA SER A 323 35.59 6.52 29.05
C SER A 323 35.12 6.77 27.61
N ASP A 324 34.51 5.77 26.98
CA ASP A 324 34.07 5.82 25.59
C ASP A 324 32.74 6.59 25.45
N GLU A 325 32.41 7.01 24.23
CA GLU A 325 31.09 7.58 23.95
C GLU A 325 29.98 6.53 24.19
N PRO A 326 28.76 6.95 24.60
CA PRO A 326 27.65 6.02 24.79
C PRO A 326 27.32 5.26 23.51
N GLU A 327 27.32 3.93 23.58
CA GLU A 327 26.86 3.09 22.47
C GLU A 327 25.36 3.34 22.26
N PRO A 328 24.91 3.71 21.05
CA PRO A 328 23.50 3.94 20.77
C PRO A 328 22.67 2.68 21.07
N LEU A 329 21.55 2.86 21.77
CA LEU A 329 20.63 1.77 22.05
C LEU A 329 19.69 1.56 20.88
N GLU A 330 19.79 0.40 20.22
CA GLU A 330 18.88 0.01 19.15
C GLU A 330 17.45 -0.25 19.66
N SER A 331 17.29 -0.58 20.94
CA SER A 331 16.00 -0.83 21.59
C SER A 331 15.87 0.02 22.84
N PHE A 332 15.34 1.23 22.67
CA PHE A 332 14.96 2.14 23.76
C PHE A 332 13.51 2.59 23.55
N TYR A 333 12.71 2.52 24.60
CA TYR A 333 11.32 2.94 24.63
C TYR A 333 11.08 3.80 25.86
N SER A 334 10.25 4.82 25.70
CA SER A 334 9.77 5.66 26.80
C SER A 334 8.28 5.91 26.69
N TRP A 335 7.56 5.76 27.79
CA TRP A 335 6.14 6.11 27.92
C TRP A 335 5.93 6.96 29.17
N GLY A 336 6.07 8.27 29.03
CA GLY A 336 6.15 9.17 30.19
C GLY A 336 7.41 8.83 30.98
N ALA A 337 7.27 8.52 32.26
CA ALA A 337 8.40 8.14 33.12
C ALA A 337 8.84 6.67 32.96
N SER A 338 8.03 5.82 32.32
CA SER A 338 8.39 4.41 32.10
C SER A 338 9.43 4.30 31.01
N VAL A 339 10.47 3.51 31.27
CA VAL A 339 11.53 3.21 30.31
C VAL A 339 11.70 1.71 30.15
N LEU A 340 11.94 1.28 28.91
CA LEU A 340 12.35 -0.07 28.56
C LEU A 340 13.56 0.04 27.63
N PHE A 341 14.65 -0.63 27.97
CA PHE A 341 15.82 -0.67 27.10
C PHE A 341 16.65 -1.93 27.27
N GLN A 342 17.41 -2.28 26.24
CA GLN A 342 18.40 -3.35 26.30
C GLN A 342 19.80 -2.74 26.23
N ALA A 343 20.70 -3.20 27.09
CA ALA A 343 22.08 -2.75 27.10
C ALA A 343 23.04 -3.88 27.47
N ARG A 344 24.27 -3.80 26.95
CA ARG A 344 25.31 -4.74 27.31
C ARG A 344 26.02 -4.30 28.58
N VAL A 345 25.97 -5.14 29.61
CA VAL A 345 26.65 -4.92 30.90
C VAL A 345 27.51 -6.13 31.20
N ASP A 346 28.82 -5.92 31.39
CA ASP A 346 29.80 -6.98 31.66
C ASP A 346 29.69 -8.17 30.70
N GLY A 347 29.51 -7.87 29.41
CA GLY A 347 29.40 -8.87 28.34
C GLY A 347 28.03 -9.52 28.17
N GLN A 348 27.08 -9.31 29.09
CA GLN A 348 25.71 -9.85 29.04
C GLN A 348 24.74 -8.83 28.44
N ASN A 349 23.79 -9.27 27.60
CA ASN A 349 22.68 -8.42 27.17
C ASN A 349 21.60 -8.43 28.25
N LEU A 350 21.30 -7.27 28.83
CA LEU A 350 20.32 -7.12 29.91
C LEU A 350 19.15 -6.26 29.44
N ARG A 351 17.92 -6.70 29.75
CA ARG A 351 16.66 -5.98 29.50
C ARG A 351 16.25 -5.25 30.78
N PHE A 352 16.24 -3.93 30.75
CA PHE A 352 15.85 -3.05 31.86
C PHE A 352 14.44 -2.52 31.64
N CYS A 353 13.56 -2.70 32.62
CA CYS A 353 12.22 -2.11 32.65
C CYS A 353 12.04 -1.37 33.99
N GLY A 354 11.53 -0.14 33.97
CA GLY A 354 11.38 0.63 35.21
C GLY A 354 10.84 2.04 35.02
N LEU A 355 10.97 2.85 36.06
CA LEU A 355 10.57 4.25 36.09
C LEU A 355 11.78 5.14 36.35
N LEU A 356 11.86 6.27 35.65
CA LEU A 356 12.78 7.36 35.91
C LEU A 356 11.96 8.60 36.24
N GLU A 357 12.00 9.07 37.48
CA GLU A 357 11.25 10.24 37.94
C GLU A 357 12.14 11.15 38.78
N LYS A 358 12.09 12.46 38.50
CA LYS A 358 12.92 13.47 39.18
C LYS A 358 14.41 13.14 38.98
N ASP A 359 15.13 12.84 40.05
CA ASP A 359 16.56 12.49 40.04
C ASP A 359 16.83 11.02 40.42
N GLN A 360 15.79 10.19 40.49
CA GLN A 360 15.89 8.79 40.91
C GLN A 360 15.08 7.87 39.99
N GLY A 361 15.36 6.58 40.07
CA GLY A 361 14.59 5.60 39.34
C GLY A 361 15.00 4.18 39.66
N GLY A 362 14.45 3.26 38.90
CA GLY A 362 14.76 1.86 39.02
C GLY A 362 13.61 0.98 38.57
N GLY A 363 13.82 -0.31 38.71
CA GLY A 363 12.83 -1.32 38.33
C GLY A 363 13.45 -2.69 38.31
N VAL A 364 13.07 -3.46 37.30
CA VAL A 364 13.46 -4.85 37.13
C VAL A 364 14.38 -4.99 35.92
N VAL A 365 15.42 -5.79 36.07
CA VAL A 365 16.38 -6.15 35.01
C VAL A 365 16.45 -7.66 34.88
N ASN A 366 16.44 -8.16 33.65
CA ASN A 366 16.52 -9.58 33.37
C ASN A 366 17.46 -9.89 32.20
N ASN A 367 17.80 -11.16 32.01
CA ASN A 367 18.36 -11.67 30.77
C ASN A 367 17.71 -13.02 30.41
N ASP A 368 17.89 -13.48 29.17
CA ASP A 368 17.27 -14.72 28.66
C ASP A 368 17.70 -15.99 29.41
N GLY A 369 18.81 -15.93 30.17
CA GLY A 369 19.35 -17.05 30.93
C GLY A 369 19.01 -17.06 32.42
N TRP A 370 18.34 -16.03 32.95
CA TRP A 370 18.04 -15.92 34.38
C TRP A 370 16.66 -16.48 34.71
N ALA A 371 16.61 -17.34 35.74
CA ALA A 371 15.36 -17.89 36.25
C ALA A 371 14.49 -16.85 36.99
N VAL A 372 15.10 -15.80 37.53
CA VAL A 372 14.43 -14.75 38.30
C VAL A 372 15.06 -13.40 37.96
N ALA A 373 14.21 -12.42 37.66
CA ALA A 373 14.64 -11.07 37.39
C ALA A 373 15.18 -10.38 38.67
N ARG A 374 16.08 -9.40 38.50
CA ARG A 374 16.72 -8.66 39.59
C ARG A 374 16.25 -7.22 39.62
N ASN A 375 16.54 -6.50 40.70
CA ASN A 375 16.27 -5.07 40.78
C ASN A 375 17.46 -4.26 40.26
N TRP A 376 17.17 -3.11 39.67
CA TRP A 376 18.15 -2.07 39.36
C TRP A 376 17.68 -0.72 39.91
N SER A 377 18.63 0.18 40.18
CA SER A 377 18.37 1.55 40.60
C SER A 377 19.03 2.55 39.66
N ALA A 378 18.44 3.74 39.57
CA ALA A 378 18.93 4.86 38.80
C ALA A 378 19.12 6.09 39.70
N ALA A 379 20.17 6.86 39.46
CA ALA A 379 20.32 8.20 40.00
C ALA A 379 20.81 9.16 38.91
N ARG A 380 20.20 10.34 38.81
CA ARG A 380 20.62 11.35 37.82
C ARG A 380 22.02 11.88 38.17
N ASP A 381 22.91 11.88 37.20
CA ASP A 381 24.24 12.46 37.32
C ASP A 381 24.22 13.92 36.85
N ARG A 382 24.53 14.85 37.76
CA ARG A 382 24.56 16.29 37.48
C ARG A 382 25.98 16.81 37.20
N GLY A 383 26.97 15.95 37.01
CA GLY A 383 28.34 16.34 36.67
C GLY A 383 28.48 16.84 35.22
N LEU A 384 28.91 18.10 35.08
CA LEU A 384 29.43 18.81 33.87
C LEU A 384 28.60 18.68 32.58
N MET A 385 27.72 19.64 32.35
CA MET A 385 27.08 19.88 31.05
C MET A 385 27.95 20.76 30.16
N PRO A 386 28.12 20.46 28.86
CA PRO A 386 28.35 21.47 27.85
C PRO A 386 27.05 22.23 27.57
N GLU A 387 27.17 23.56 27.44
CA GLU A 387 26.07 24.49 27.20
C GLU A 387 25.33 24.22 25.89
N ARG A 388 24.01 24.37 25.92
CA ARG A 388 23.09 24.30 24.79
C ARG A 388 23.12 25.66 24.05
N PRO A 389 23.19 25.72 22.70
CA PRO A 389 22.92 26.96 21.99
C PRO A 389 21.41 27.26 21.98
N GLU A 390 21.07 28.52 22.25
CA GLU A 390 19.73 29.11 22.26
C GLU A 390 19.12 29.17 20.85
N GLU A 391 17.82 28.89 20.75
CA GLU A 391 16.97 29.23 19.62
C GLU A 391 16.53 30.70 19.75
N ASP A 392 16.68 31.48 18.68
CA ASP A 392 16.17 32.84 18.57
C ASP A 392 14.73 32.83 17.98
N PRO A 393 13.84 33.75 18.41
CA PRO A 393 12.42 33.73 18.08
C PRO A 393 12.06 34.49 16.78
N ALA A 394 10.81 34.29 16.39
CA ALA A 394 10.14 34.74 15.17
C ALA A 394 10.05 36.26 14.92
N ASP A 395 9.97 36.62 13.64
CA ASP A 395 9.32 37.80 13.04
C ASP A 395 8.64 37.28 11.75
N GLY A 396 7.48 37.72 11.26
CA GLY A 396 6.60 38.83 11.57
C GLY A 396 5.42 38.80 10.56
N ALA A 397 4.34 39.47 10.93
CA ALA A 397 3.04 39.46 10.26
C ALA A 397 2.93 40.23 8.93
N GLY A 398 1.85 39.95 8.17
CA GLY A 398 1.26 40.80 7.12
C GLY A 398 0.81 39.95 5.93
N GLY A 399 -0.37 40.06 5.33
CA GLY A 399 -1.54 40.92 5.48
C GLY A 399 -2.58 40.43 4.45
N ALA A 400 -3.85 40.78 4.67
CA ALA A 400 -5.01 40.37 3.87
C ALA A 400 -5.00 40.88 2.42
N ASP A 401 -5.65 40.15 1.51
CA ASP A 401 -6.61 40.78 0.59
C ASP A 401 -7.70 39.82 0.11
N ALA A 402 -8.89 40.38 -0.10
CA ALA A 402 -10.15 39.73 -0.43
C ALA A 402 -10.44 39.82 -1.94
N GLY A 403 -11.28 38.91 -2.45
CA GLY A 403 -11.85 39.01 -3.80
C GLY A 403 -12.98 38.00 -4.04
N ASP A 404 -14.23 38.43 -3.79
CA ASP A 404 -15.49 37.82 -4.28
C ASP A 404 -15.50 37.75 -5.81
N GLY A 405 -15.86 36.64 -6.48
CA GLY A 405 -17.23 36.15 -6.77
C GLY A 405 -17.47 36.16 -8.30
N PRO A 406 -18.54 35.58 -8.91
CA PRO A 406 -19.67 34.80 -8.36
C PRO A 406 -19.92 33.45 -9.07
N GLY A 407 -20.89 32.67 -8.56
CA GLY A 407 -21.28 31.33 -9.03
C GLY A 407 -22.38 31.27 -10.13
N PRO A 408 -23.35 30.34 -10.03
CA PRO A 408 -23.46 29.16 -10.90
C PRO A 408 -24.63 29.23 -11.90
N GLY A 409 -24.58 28.40 -12.95
CA GLY A 409 -25.69 28.24 -13.91
C GLY A 409 -25.89 26.77 -14.29
N GLY A 410 -27.05 26.22 -13.94
CA GLY A 410 -27.51 24.90 -14.37
C GLY A 410 -28.50 24.97 -15.54
N ALA A 411 -28.60 23.88 -16.31
CA ALA A 411 -29.77 23.45 -17.11
C ALA A 411 -29.52 21.97 -17.50
N SER A 412 -30.29 20.99 -16.98
CA SER A 412 -31.61 20.54 -17.44
C SER A 412 -31.65 19.90 -18.85
N GLY A 413 -31.38 18.59 -18.89
CA GLY A 413 -32.19 17.50 -19.47
C GLY A 413 -32.89 17.60 -20.83
N THR A 414 -32.47 16.73 -21.76
CA THR A 414 -33.33 15.93 -22.64
C THR A 414 -32.69 14.54 -22.84
N PRO A 415 -33.41 13.39 -22.75
CA PRO A 415 -32.83 12.09 -23.04
C PRO A 415 -32.58 11.95 -24.55
N LYS A 416 -31.31 11.83 -24.96
CA LYS A 416 -30.97 11.44 -26.33
C LYS A 416 -31.35 9.97 -26.54
N VAL A 417 -32.11 9.70 -27.61
CA VAL A 417 -32.28 8.36 -28.17
C VAL A 417 -30.88 7.75 -28.34
N GLY A 418 -30.66 6.56 -27.78
CA GLY A 418 -29.37 5.88 -27.88
C GLY A 418 -29.00 5.53 -29.33
N PRO A 419 -27.71 5.34 -29.62
CA PRO A 419 -27.24 4.92 -30.95
C PRO A 419 -27.88 3.61 -31.42
N ALA A 420 -28.10 3.48 -32.73
CA ALA A 420 -28.64 2.30 -33.39
C ALA A 420 -27.51 1.32 -33.78
N PRO A 421 -27.79 -0.01 -33.89
CA PRO A 421 -26.79 -0.99 -34.28
C PRO A 421 -26.10 -0.61 -35.60
N GLY A 422 -24.77 -0.56 -35.60
CA GLY A 422 -23.99 -0.19 -36.78
C GLY A 422 -23.69 1.31 -36.94
N ASP A 423 -24.20 2.17 -36.05
CA ASP A 423 -23.78 3.58 -36.00
C ASP A 423 -22.26 3.69 -35.85
N ALA A 424 -21.66 4.70 -36.48
CA ALA A 424 -20.21 4.92 -36.44
C ALA A 424 -19.85 6.16 -35.60
N TYR A 425 -18.82 6.02 -34.77
CA TYR A 425 -18.20 7.11 -34.00
C TYR A 425 -16.74 7.24 -34.42
N THR A 426 -16.35 8.41 -34.95
CA THR A 426 -14.95 8.73 -35.19
C THR A 426 -14.37 9.41 -33.95
N ASN A 427 -13.35 8.79 -33.36
CA ASN A 427 -12.64 9.34 -32.22
C ASN A 427 -11.79 10.55 -32.65
N PRO A 428 -11.98 11.74 -32.05
CA PRO A 428 -11.27 12.94 -32.50
C PRO A 428 -9.78 12.95 -32.13
N ILE A 429 -9.33 12.07 -31.24
CA ILE A 429 -7.94 12.05 -30.76
C ILE A 429 -7.04 11.26 -31.72
N ASP A 430 -7.43 10.04 -32.06
CA ASP A 430 -6.62 9.12 -32.89
C ASP A 430 -7.23 8.87 -34.28
N GLY A 431 -8.41 9.42 -34.58
CA GLY A 431 -9.12 9.21 -35.84
C GLY A 431 -9.73 7.82 -36.00
N SER A 432 -9.71 6.96 -34.97
CA SER A 432 -10.29 5.61 -35.03
C SER A 432 -11.81 5.65 -35.22
N VAL A 433 -12.34 4.76 -36.05
CA VAL A 433 -13.78 4.61 -36.25
C VAL A 433 -14.25 3.44 -35.40
N LEU A 434 -15.20 3.67 -34.51
CA LEU A 434 -15.85 2.66 -33.68
C LEU A 434 -17.29 2.44 -34.17
N VAL A 435 -17.80 1.23 -34.01
CA VAL A 435 -19.16 0.83 -34.36
C VAL A 435 -19.96 0.55 -33.10
N TRP A 436 -21.21 0.98 -33.05
CA TRP A 436 -22.11 0.69 -31.94
C TRP A 436 -22.56 -0.76 -31.94
N ILE A 437 -22.32 -1.43 -30.81
CA ILE A 437 -22.71 -2.79 -30.50
C ILE A 437 -23.86 -2.74 -29.49
N PRO A 438 -25.08 -3.15 -29.87
CA PRO A 438 -26.21 -3.17 -28.94
C PRO A 438 -25.96 -4.19 -27.84
N GLY A 439 -26.32 -3.86 -26.60
CA GLY A 439 -26.21 -4.80 -25.48
C GLY A 439 -27.18 -5.97 -25.65
N GLY A 440 -26.83 -7.11 -25.07
CA GLY A 440 -27.69 -8.29 -25.10
C GLY A 440 -27.07 -9.51 -24.42
N ASP A 441 -27.89 -10.56 -24.32
CA ASP A 441 -27.46 -11.88 -23.86
C ASP A 441 -26.89 -12.70 -25.02
N PHE A 442 -25.85 -13.48 -24.74
CA PHE A 442 -25.33 -14.48 -25.66
C PHE A 442 -24.81 -15.72 -24.92
N LEU A 443 -24.50 -16.76 -25.68
CA LEU A 443 -23.78 -17.92 -25.19
C LEU A 443 -22.29 -17.70 -25.42
N MET A 444 -21.54 -17.49 -24.34
CA MET A 444 -20.09 -17.35 -24.33
C MET A 444 -19.42 -18.70 -24.18
N GLY A 445 -18.33 -18.92 -24.91
CA GLY A 445 -17.60 -20.17 -24.97
C GLY A 445 -18.18 -21.20 -25.94
N SER A 446 -17.59 -22.39 -25.95
CA SER A 446 -17.93 -23.45 -26.89
C SER A 446 -17.81 -24.83 -26.23
N ASP A 447 -18.83 -25.67 -26.42
CA ASP A 447 -18.79 -27.07 -25.99
C ASP A 447 -17.96 -27.94 -26.95
N GLU A 448 -17.70 -27.47 -28.17
CA GLU A 448 -16.95 -28.17 -29.23
C GLU A 448 -15.51 -27.63 -29.39
N GLY A 449 -15.12 -26.67 -28.53
CA GLY A 449 -13.85 -25.96 -28.58
C GLY A 449 -12.72 -26.60 -27.77
N ASN A 450 -11.65 -25.82 -27.56
CA ASN A 450 -10.57 -26.21 -26.65
C ASN A 450 -11.08 -26.25 -25.20
N GLU A 451 -10.31 -26.88 -24.31
CA GLU A 451 -10.69 -27.02 -22.90
C GLU A 451 -10.94 -25.67 -22.20
N ASP A 452 -10.15 -24.66 -22.52
CA ASP A 452 -10.25 -23.31 -21.95
C ASP A 452 -11.42 -22.48 -22.50
N GLU A 453 -12.15 -23.01 -23.48
CA GLU A 453 -13.36 -22.41 -24.06
C GLU A 453 -14.65 -23.02 -23.48
N ARG A 454 -14.51 -24.04 -22.63
CA ARG A 454 -15.61 -24.78 -22.00
C ARG A 454 -15.78 -24.35 -20.53
N PRO A 455 -17.00 -24.41 -19.98
CA PRO A 455 -18.25 -24.74 -20.66
C PRO A 455 -18.83 -23.54 -21.42
N ARG A 456 -19.68 -23.81 -22.40
CA ARG A 456 -20.56 -22.76 -22.94
C ARG A 456 -21.56 -22.33 -21.88
N HIS A 457 -21.73 -21.02 -21.68
CA HIS A 457 -22.55 -20.45 -20.62
C HIS A 457 -23.21 -19.13 -21.06
N ARG A 458 -24.27 -18.70 -20.39
CA ARG A 458 -24.96 -17.44 -20.70
C ARG A 458 -24.15 -16.27 -20.13
N GLN A 459 -23.96 -15.24 -20.93
CA GLN A 459 -23.34 -13.98 -20.52
C GLN A 459 -24.14 -12.80 -21.11
N ALA A 460 -24.23 -11.71 -20.36
CA ALA A 460 -24.81 -10.45 -20.82
C ALA A 460 -23.72 -9.39 -20.98
N VAL A 461 -23.85 -8.55 -21.99
CA VAL A 461 -23.03 -7.34 -22.16
C VAL A 461 -23.93 -6.12 -22.32
N GLU A 462 -23.51 -4.99 -21.77
CA GLU A 462 -24.17 -3.71 -22.02
C GLU A 462 -23.87 -3.21 -23.44
N GLY A 463 -24.57 -2.18 -23.92
CA GLY A 463 -24.23 -1.56 -25.19
C GLY A 463 -22.89 -0.81 -25.11
N PHE A 464 -22.07 -0.92 -26.15
CA PHE A 464 -20.75 -0.28 -26.21
C PHE A 464 -20.34 0.01 -27.65
N TRP A 465 -19.36 0.87 -27.81
CA TRP A 465 -18.69 1.12 -29.09
C TRP A 465 -17.44 0.25 -29.17
N LEU A 466 -17.20 -0.41 -30.31
CA LEU A 466 -15.99 -1.20 -30.55
C LEU A 466 -15.32 -0.74 -31.85
N GLY A 467 -13.99 -0.66 -31.86
CA GLY A 467 -13.19 -0.31 -33.03
C GLY A 467 -13.61 -1.11 -34.25
N LYS A 468 -13.94 -0.43 -35.35
CA LYS A 468 -14.28 -1.03 -36.64
C LYS A 468 -13.13 -1.87 -37.18
N TYR A 469 -11.91 -1.45 -36.87
CA TYR A 469 -10.63 -2.05 -37.25
C TYR A 469 -9.75 -2.20 -36.00
N GLU A 470 -8.71 -3.02 -36.11
CA GLU A 470 -7.55 -2.96 -35.21
C GLU A 470 -6.90 -1.57 -35.32
N ILE A 471 -6.24 -1.11 -34.25
CA ILE A 471 -5.47 0.14 -34.26
C ILE A 471 -4.30 0.01 -35.23
N THR A 472 -4.13 0.99 -36.10
CA THR A 472 -3.09 0.97 -37.13
C THR A 472 -1.80 1.62 -36.66
N ASN A 473 -0.69 1.34 -37.36
CA ASN A 473 0.57 2.06 -37.13
C ASN A 473 0.43 3.58 -37.33
N ALA A 474 -0.40 4.04 -38.29
CA ALA A 474 -0.64 5.48 -38.45
C ALA A 474 -1.28 6.10 -37.20
N GLN A 475 -2.24 5.41 -36.59
CA GLN A 475 -2.92 5.88 -35.37
C GLN A 475 -1.99 5.83 -34.16
N TYR A 476 -1.23 4.73 -34.02
CA TYR A 476 -0.22 4.61 -32.97
C TYR A 476 0.92 5.64 -33.12
N SER A 477 1.23 6.08 -34.35
CA SER A 477 2.20 7.14 -34.59
C SER A 477 1.75 8.47 -34.00
N GLU A 478 0.46 8.81 -34.05
CA GLU A 478 -0.08 10.02 -33.42
C GLU A 478 0.08 9.97 -31.88
N PHE A 479 -0.13 8.79 -31.28
CA PHE A 479 0.14 8.58 -29.85
C PHE A 479 1.62 8.82 -29.51
N LEU A 480 2.56 8.26 -30.29
CA LEU A 480 3.99 8.47 -30.06
C LEU A 480 4.40 9.94 -30.23
N LYS A 481 3.84 10.65 -31.21
CA LYS A 481 4.10 12.10 -31.40
C LYS A 481 3.59 12.93 -30.22
N ALA A 482 2.43 12.58 -29.67
CA ALA A 482 1.84 13.28 -28.54
C ALA A 482 2.54 12.96 -27.20
N ASN A 483 3.33 11.89 -27.13
CA ASN A 483 3.97 11.43 -25.90
C ASN A 483 5.49 11.22 -26.09
N PRO A 484 6.28 12.31 -26.21
CA PRO A 484 7.74 12.22 -26.36
C PRO A 484 8.37 11.48 -25.17
N GLY A 485 8.97 10.33 -25.43
CA GLY A 485 9.56 9.45 -24.39
C GLY A 485 8.86 8.09 -24.27
N GLN A 486 7.67 7.94 -24.85
CA GLN A 486 7.06 6.61 -24.99
C GLN A 486 7.90 5.74 -25.93
N ARG A 487 8.20 4.52 -25.50
CA ARG A 487 8.98 3.56 -26.28
C ARG A 487 8.19 3.10 -27.50
N GLU A 488 8.86 3.03 -28.64
CA GLU A 488 8.31 2.44 -29.86
C GLU A 488 8.04 0.93 -29.69
N PRO A 489 7.02 0.38 -30.38
CA PRO A 489 6.78 -1.06 -30.41
C PRO A 489 7.99 -1.85 -30.93
N LEU A 490 8.13 -3.11 -30.51
CA LEU A 490 9.34 -3.91 -30.81
C LEU A 490 9.65 -4.04 -32.32
N PHE A 491 8.63 -4.02 -33.17
CA PHE A 491 8.74 -4.20 -34.63
C PHE A 491 8.47 -2.91 -35.42
N TRP A 492 8.51 -1.75 -34.76
CA TRP A 492 8.09 -0.47 -35.32
C TRP A 492 8.84 -0.04 -36.58
N SER A 493 10.12 -0.39 -36.67
CA SER A 493 10.98 -0.07 -37.83
C SER A 493 11.11 -1.21 -38.85
N ASP A 494 10.46 -2.35 -38.63
CA ASP A 494 10.55 -3.50 -39.54
C ASP A 494 9.60 -3.30 -40.74
N PRO A 495 10.10 -3.29 -42.00
CA PRO A 495 9.26 -3.14 -43.19
C PRO A 495 8.14 -4.19 -43.34
N ALA A 496 8.27 -5.35 -42.70
CA ALA A 496 7.22 -6.38 -42.70
C ALA A 496 5.99 -5.97 -41.87
N TYR A 497 6.15 -5.07 -40.90
CA TYR A 497 5.12 -4.71 -39.91
C TYR A 497 4.78 -3.22 -39.89
N SER A 498 5.65 -2.35 -40.38
CA SER A 498 5.62 -0.88 -40.19
C SER A 498 4.72 -0.09 -41.16
N ARG A 499 3.96 -0.77 -42.02
CA ARG A 499 3.08 -0.08 -42.96
C ARG A 499 2.01 0.74 -42.21
N PRO A 500 1.70 1.98 -42.62
CA PRO A 500 0.78 2.85 -41.87
C PRO A 500 -0.64 2.28 -41.71
N ASP A 501 -1.07 1.46 -42.68
CA ASP A 501 -2.39 0.84 -42.76
C ASP A 501 -2.46 -0.57 -42.13
N TYR A 502 -1.35 -1.08 -41.59
CA TYR A 502 -1.30 -2.36 -40.89
C TYR A 502 -1.68 -2.18 -39.42
N PRO A 503 -2.22 -3.22 -38.76
CA PRO A 503 -2.40 -3.21 -37.33
C PRO A 503 -1.05 -3.03 -36.62
N VAL A 504 -1.02 -2.20 -35.58
CA VAL A 504 0.17 -2.08 -34.75
C VAL A 504 0.39 -3.37 -33.95
N VAL A 505 1.62 -3.88 -33.97
CA VAL A 505 2.03 -5.09 -33.26
C VAL A 505 3.35 -4.87 -32.51
N GLY A 506 3.75 -5.82 -31.67
CA GLY A 506 4.95 -5.67 -30.83
C GLY A 506 4.73 -4.76 -29.63
N LEU A 507 3.48 -4.59 -29.20
CA LEU A 507 3.09 -3.88 -27.99
C LEU A 507 3.21 -4.80 -26.76
N THR A 508 3.54 -4.23 -25.60
CA THR A 508 3.14 -4.86 -24.33
C THR A 508 1.66 -4.56 -24.09
N TRP A 509 1.01 -5.31 -23.20
CA TRP A 509 -0.36 -4.99 -22.80
C TRP A 509 -0.45 -3.57 -22.21
N ARG A 510 0.55 -3.18 -21.39
CA ARG A 510 0.64 -1.83 -20.79
C ARG A 510 0.75 -0.73 -21.86
N ASP A 511 1.47 -0.95 -22.95
CA ASP A 511 1.54 0.02 -24.06
C ASP A 511 0.15 0.24 -24.68
N GLY A 512 -0.61 -0.84 -24.86
CA GLY A 512 -1.99 -0.76 -25.34
C GLY A 512 -2.91 0.01 -24.39
N VAL A 513 -2.72 -0.13 -23.07
CA VAL A 513 -3.53 0.64 -22.10
C VAL A 513 -3.16 2.12 -22.12
N LYS A 514 -1.87 2.47 -22.18
CA LYS A 514 -1.42 3.86 -22.32
C LYS A 514 -2.01 4.52 -23.57
N TYR A 515 -2.01 3.79 -24.69
CA TYR A 515 -2.67 4.24 -25.92
C TYR A 515 -4.16 4.51 -25.69
N CYS A 516 -4.87 3.57 -25.06
CA CYS A 516 -6.30 3.71 -24.78
C CYS A 516 -6.60 4.95 -23.92
N ILE A 517 -5.84 5.17 -22.84
CA ILE A 517 -6.00 6.32 -21.95
C ILE A 517 -5.82 7.63 -22.72
N TRP A 518 -4.72 7.75 -23.47
CA TRP A 518 -4.44 8.92 -24.29
C TRP A 518 -5.57 9.18 -25.30
N ALA A 519 -6.09 8.13 -25.94
CA ALA A 519 -7.16 8.22 -26.92
C ALA A 519 -8.55 8.46 -26.31
N GLY A 520 -8.70 8.46 -24.97
CA GLY A 520 -10.01 8.54 -24.30
C GLY A 520 -10.88 7.30 -24.49
N LEU A 521 -10.23 6.14 -24.68
CA LEU A 521 -10.81 4.84 -24.97
C LEU A 521 -10.39 3.80 -23.91
N ARG A 522 -10.80 2.54 -24.08
CA ARG A 522 -10.39 1.40 -23.26
C ARG A 522 -10.17 0.17 -24.12
N MET A 523 -9.57 -0.89 -23.58
CA MET A 523 -9.65 -2.22 -24.21
C MET A 523 -11.06 -2.81 -24.02
N PRO A 524 -11.54 -3.66 -24.93
CA PRO A 524 -12.74 -4.47 -24.69
C PRO A 524 -12.47 -5.51 -23.60
N THR A 525 -13.49 -5.88 -22.83
CA THR A 525 -13.42 -7.12 -22.06
C THR A 525 -13.44 -8.32 -23.00
N GLU A 526 -13.02 -9.48 -22.51
CA GLU A 526 -13.13 -10.73 -23.27
C GLU A 526 -14.59 -11.03 -23.65
N ALA A 527 -15.55 -10.74 -22.76
CA ALA A 527 -16.97 -10.97 -23.01
C ALA A 527 -17.52 -10.02 -24.09
N GLU A 528 -17.15 -8.73 -24.04
CA GLU A 528 -17.51 -7.75 -25.06
C GLU A 528 -16.93 -8.13 -26.42
N TRP A 529 -15.65 -8.53 -26.44
CA TRP A 529 -14.99 -8.97 -27.66
C TRP A 529 -15.72 -10.18 -28.28
N GLU A 530 -15.99 -11.23 -27.50
CA GLU A 530 -16.65 -12.43 -28.01
C GLU A 530 -18.10 -12.15 -28.46
N TYR A 531 -18.83 -11.32 -27.73
CA TYR A 531 -20.18 -10.90 -28.12
C TYR A 531 -20.16 -10.21 -29.48
N ALA A 532 -19.27 -9.23 -29.66
CA ALA A 532 -19.12 -8.52 -30.93
C ALA A 532 -18.67 -9.47 -32.05
N ALA A 533 -17.73 -10.38 -31.77
CA ALA A 533 -17.22 -11.39 -32.70
C ALA A 533 -18.34 -12.33 -33.18
N SER A 534 -19.27 -12.70 -32.29
CA SER A 534 -20.40 -13.58 -32.58
C SER A 534 -21.40 -12.99 -33.60
N GLY A 535 -21.32 -11.68 -33.87
CA GLY A 535 -22.23 -10.96 -34.75
C GLY A 535 -23.69 -10.98 -34.28
N GLY A 536 -23.93 -11.24 -32.99
CA GLY A 536 -25.27 -11.46 -32.42
C GLY A 536 -25.95 -12.75 -32.90
N LYS A 537 -25.25 -13.59 -33.67
CA LYS A 537 -25.77 -14.80 -34.34
C LYS A 537 -25.07 -16.08 -33.90
N GLN A 538 -24.14 -16.00 -32.93
CA GLN A 538 -23.35 -17.14 -32.44
C GLN A 538 -22.62 -17.90 -33.57
N HIS A 539 -22.10 -17.15 -34.55
CA HIS A 539 -21.30 -17.76 -35.61
C HIS A 539 -20.03 -18.42 -35.03
N PRO A 540 -19.62 -19.60 -35.54
CA PRO A 540 -18.41 -20.28 -35.05
C PRO A 540 -17.11 -19.55 -35.45
N TYR A 541 -17.15 -18.79 -36.54
CA TYR A 541 -16.11 -17.86 -36.95
C TYR A 541 -16.69 -16.44 -37.04
N PRO A 542 -15.94 -15.40 -36.65
CA PRO A 542 -16.44 -14.03 -36.61
C PRO A 542 -16.34 -13.33 -37.98
N THR A 543 -16.83 -14.00 -39.02
CA THR A 543 -16.90 -13.52 -40.40
C THR A 543 -18.35 -13.20 -40.79
N SER A 544 -18.54 -12.58 -41.95
CA SER A 544 -19.86 -12.21 -42.48
C SER A 544 -20.85 -13.39 -42.51
N GLY A 545 -20.40 -14.58 -42.92
CA GLY A 545 -21.20 -15.80 -43.08
C GLY A 545 -20.97 -16.88 -42.01
N GLY A 546 -20.05 -16.66 -41.07
CA GLY A 546 -19.71 -17.65 -40.04
C GLY A 546 -18.82 -18.80 -40.51
N SER A 547 -18.28 -18.73 -41.73
CA SER A 547 -17.32 -19.67 -42.31
C SER A 547 -15.95 -19.02 -42.52
N LEU A 548 -14.89 -19.84 -42.57
CA LEU A 548 -13.51 -19.39 -42.77
C LEU A 548 -12.96 -19.89 -44.11
N ASP A 549 -12.52 -18.97 -44.97
CA ASP A 549 -11.86 -19.22 -46.25
C ASP A 549 -10.87 -18.09 -46.62
N ARG A 550 -10.17 -18.20 -47.76
CA ARG A 550 -9.15 -17.22 -48.20
C ARG A 550 -9.67 -15.79 -48.33
N GLY A 551 -10.95 -15.62 -48.64
CA GLY A 551 -11.59 -14.32 -48.83
C GLY A 551 -12.19 -13.75 -47.56
N SER A 552 -12.20 -14.50 -46.44
CA SER A 552 -12.90 -14.09 -45.22
C SER A 552 -12.00 -13.59 -44.09
N ALA A 553 -10.72 -14.00 -44.05
CA ALA A 553 -9.79 -13.66 -42.97
C ALA A 553 -8.33 -13.96 -43.33
N ALA A 554 -7.38 -13.34 -42.62
CA ALA A 554 -5.97 -13.68 -42.69
C ALA A 554 -5.59 -14.73 -41.65
N PHE A 555 -5.25 -15.95 -42.07
CA PHE A 555 -4.83 -17.07 -41.21
C PHE A 555 -3.89 -18.02 -41.95
N ARG A 556 -3.11 -18.81 -41.20
CA ARG A 556 -2.17 -19.79 -41.74
C ARG A 556 -2.88 -21.09 -42.06
N ASP A 557 -2.74 -21.59 -43.29
CA ASP A 557 -3.21 -22.94 -43.64
C ASP A 557 -2.27 -23.63 -44.64
N LYS A 558 -2.35 -24.97 -44.69
CA LYS A 558 -1.55 -25.84 -45.56
C LYS A 558 -2.02 -25.84 -47.02
N ASN A 559 -3.27 -25.48 -47.34
CA ASN A 559 -3.82 -25.52 -48.72
C ASN A 559 -4.75 -24.34 -49.06
N GLY A 560 -4.86 -23.32 -48.22
CA GLY A 560 -6.04 -22.46 -48.23
C GLY A 560 -5.96 -21.13 -47.46
N GLY A 561 -4.80 -20.71 -46.95
CA GLY A 561 -4.68 -19.54 -46.05
C GLY A 561 -4.26 -18.26 -46.77
N SER A 562 -4.08 -17.18 -45.99
CA SER A 562 -3.53 -15.92 -46.51
C SER A 562 -2.04 -16.03 -46.80
N GLN A 563 -1.54 -15.29 -47.80
CA GLN A 563 -0.13 -15.33 -48.20
C GLN A 563 0.82 -14.51 -47.29
N GLN A 564 0.27 -13.74 -46.36
CA GLN A 564 1.00 -12.80 -45.51
C GLN A 564 0.47 -12.91 -44.07
N ALA A 565 1.32 -12.54 -43.11
CA ALA A 565 0.99 -12.55 -41.69
C ALA A 565 0.05 -11.40 -41.29
N LEU A 566 0.21 -10.23 -41.91
CA LEU A 566 -0.66 -9.06 -41.74
C LEU A 566 -1.17 -8.54 -43.08
N TYR A 567 -2.36 -7.97 -43.07
CA TYR A 567 -2.98 -7.24 -44.18
C TYR A 567 -3.38 -5.84 -43.70
N PRO A 568 -3.53 -4.86 -44.63
CA PRO A 568 -4.17 -3.60 -44.30
C PRO A 568 -5.53 -3.83 -43.65
N VAL A 569 -5.86 -3.05 -42.63
CA VAL A 569 -7.19 -3.15 -42.01
C VAL A 569 -8.30 -2.87 -43.04
N GLY A 570 -9.41 -3.59 -42.94
CA GLY A 570 -10.50 -3.56 -43.92
C GLY A 570 -10.28 -4.36 -45.20
N SER A 571 -9.25 -5.21 -45.25
CA SER A 571 -9.01 -6.10 -46.40
C SER A 571 -10.04 -7.22 -46.53
N PHE A 572 -10.70 -7.60 -45.43
CA PHE A 572 -11.68 -8.68 -45.40
C PHE A 572 -13.11 -8.17 -45.09
N PRO A 573 -14.17 -8.88 -45.54
CA PRO A 573 -15.54 -8.47 -45.27
C PRO A 573 -15.85 -8.38 -43.77
N PRO A 574 -16.67 -7.41 -43.34
CA PRO A 574 -17.03 -7.27 -41.92
C PRO A 574 -17.98 -8.38 -41.46
N ASN A 575 -18.03 -8.61 -40.15
CA ASN A 575 -19.05 -9.43 -39.52
C ASN A 575 -20.44 -8.72 -39.53
N PRO A 576 -21.53 -9.37 -39.05
CA PRO A 576 -22.87 -8.77 -39.04
C PRO A 576 -23.02 -7.44 -38.29
N PHE A 577 -22.09 -7.09 -37.39
CA PHE A 577 -22.06 -5.79 -36.71
C PHE A 577 -21.21 -4.74 -37.45
N GLY A 578 -20.67 -5.04 -38.63
CA GLY A 578 -19.88 -4.09 -39.40
C GLY A 578 -18.41 -3.98 -38.95
N ILE A 579 -17.94 -4.91 -38.12
CA ILE A 579 -16.56 -4.93 -37.62
C ILE A 579 -15.72 -5.85 -38.52
N HIS A 580 -14.57 -5.35 -38.96
CA HIS A 580 -13.66 -6.11 -39.81
C HIS A 580 -12.55 -6.80 -39.01
N GLU A 581 -11.97 -7.84 -39.60
CA GLU A 581 -10.81 -8.57 -39.07
C GLU A 581 -10.96 -9.13 -37.64
N MET A 582 -12.20 -9.41 -37.18
CA MET A 582 -12.40 -10.13 -35.91
C MET A 582 -11.88 -11.58 -35.96
N ALA A 583 -11.60 -12.10 -37.15
CA ALA A 583 -10.88 -13.36 -37.38
C ALA A 583 -9.55 -13.10 -38.08
N GLY A 584 -8.47 -13.55 -37.46
CA GLY A 584 -7.15 -13.49 -38.06
C GLY A 584 -6.51 -12.11 -37.98
N ASN A 585 -5.58 -11.84 -38.91
CA ASN A 585 -4.75 -10.62 -38.93
C ASN A 585 -3.85 -10.52 -37.69
N ALA A 586 -4.24 -9.82 -36.62
CA ALA A 586 -3.53 -9.80 -35.34
C ALA A 586 -4.41 -10.28 -34.18
N TRP A 587 -3.77 -10.91 -33.20
CA TRP A 587 -4.40 -11.18 -31.91
C TRP A 587 -4.64 -9.88 -31.18
N GLU A 588 -5.81 -9.72 -30.57
CA GLU A 588 -6.21 -8.46 -29.95
C GLU A 588 -6.20 -8.56 -28.43
N PHE A 589 -5.46 -7.68 -27.76
CA PHE A 589 -5.49 -7.57 -26.30
C PHE A 589 -6.89 -7.22 -25.79
N THR A 590 -7.33 -7.92 -24.74
CA THR A 590 -8.51 -7.56 -23.95
C THR A 590 -8.09 -6.98 -22.60
N SER A 591 -9.02 -6.37 -21.87
CA SER A 591 -8.79 -6.02 -20.46
C SER A 591 -8.70 -7.27 -19.57
N SER A 592 -9.41 -8.34 -19.92
CA SER A 592 -9.62 -9.49 -19.05
C SER A 592 -8.34 -10.29 -18.78
N MET A 593 -8.06 -10.53 -17.50
CA MET A 593 -7.11 -11.53 -17.04
C MET A 593 -7.62 -12.94 -17.36
N TYR A 594 -6.70 -13.84 -17.69
CA TYR A 594 -7.04 -15.23 -17.97
C TYR A 594 -7.55 -15.94 -16.71
N ARG A 595 -8.80 -16.40 -16.79
CA ARG A 595 -9.46 -17.26 -15.80
C ARG A 595 -10.22 -18.39 -16.51
N PRO A 596 -10.38 -19.56 -15.85
CA PRO A 596 -11.26 -20.60 -16.35
C PRO A 596 -12.70 -20.08 -16.56
N TYR A 597 -13.41 -20.69 -17.50
CA TYR A 597 -14.84 -20.48 -17.64
C TYR A 597 -15.61 -21.26 -16.57
N PRO A 598 -16.83 -20.83 -16.19
CA PRO A 598 -17.63 -19.74 -16.79
C PRO A 598 -17.07 -18.33 -16.54
N TYR A 599 -17.34 -17.42 -17.47
CA TYR A 599 -16.98 -16.00 -17.34
C TYR A 599 -17.79 -15.36 -16.21
N SER A 600 -17.12 -14.52 -15.42
CA SER A 600 -17.75 -13.71 -14.37
C SER A 600 -17.02 -12.38 -14.27
N GLY A 601 -17.73 -11.27 -14.45
CA GLY A 601 -17.14 -9.93 -14.34
C GLY A 601 -16.73 -9.53 -12.91
N VAL A 602 -17.05 -10.34 -11.90
CA VAL A 602 -16.78 -10.06 -10.48
C VAL A 602 -15.71 -10.97 -9.86
N ASP A 603 -15.10 -11.86 -10.64
CA ASP A 603 -14.06 -12.78 -10.14
C ASP A 603 -12.64 -12.19 -10.14
N GLY A 604 -12.56 -10.86 -10.22
CA GLY A 604 -11.32 -10.11 -10.23
C GLY A 604 -10.61 -10.05 -11.59
N ARG A 605 -11.12 -10.72 -12.64
CA ARG A 605 -10.46 -10.70 -13.96
C ARG A 605 -10.33 -9.32 -14.60
N GLU A 606 -11.10 -8.33 -14.15
CA GLU A 606 -11.06 -6.94 -14.64
C GLU A 606 -10.33 -5.97 -13.68
N THR A 607 -9.55 -6.45 -12.71
CA THR A 607 -8.98 -5.60 -11.63
C THR A 607 -7.47 -5.27 -11.75
N HIS A 608 -6.79 -5.76 -12.80
CA HIS A 608 -5.45 -5.37 -13.31
C HIS A 608 -4.27 -5.17 -12.31
N ALA A 609 -4.30 -5.81 -11.14
CA ALA A 609 -3.42 -5.47 -10.01
C ALA A 609 -2.00 -6.12 -10.00
N ASP A 610 -1.65 -7.01 -10.93
CA ASP A 610 -0.38 -7.75 -10.89
C ASP A 610 0.36 -7.78 -12.25
N ALA A 611 1.68 -7.50 -12.23
CA ALA A 611 2.60 -7.50 -13.37
C ALA A 611 2.89 -8.91 -13.94
N ALA A 612 2.65 -9.99 -13.19
CA ALA A 612 2.91 -11.37 -13.58
C ALA A 612 1.70 -12.10 -14.19
N GLU A 613 0.52 -11.48 -14.23
CA GLU A 613 -0.70 -12.14 -14.72
C GLU A 613 -0.75 -12.30 -16.25
N LEU A 614 -1.44 -13.38 -16.66
CA LEU A 614 -1.71 -13.74 -18.04
C LEU A 614 -2.96 -12.98 -18.53
N ILE A 615 -2.84 -12.21 -19.61
CA ILE A 615 -3.94 -11.48 -20.23
C ILE A 615 -4.53 -12.28 -21.37
N VAL A 616 -5.86 -12.23 -21.55
CA VAL A 616 -6.53 -12.84 -22.69
C VAL A 616 -6.36 -12.02 -23.97
N LEU A 617 -6.00 -12.71 -25.06
CA LEU A 617 -6.02 -12.21 -26.41
C LEU A 617 -7.04 -12.99 -27.24
N ARG A 618 -7.69 -12.30 -28.21
CA ARG A 618 -8.74 -12.87 -29.05
C ARG A 618 -8.52 -12.67 -30.55
N GLY A 619 -9.22 -13.44 -31.38
CA GLY A 619 -9.29 -13.25 -32.84
C GLY A 619 -8.38 -14.14 -33.68
N GLY A 620 -7.27 -14.64 -33.15
CA GLY A 620 -6.26 -15.30 -33.96
C GLY A 620 -5.34 -14.31 -34.67
N ALA A 621 -4.40 -14.80 -35.46
CA ALA A 621 -3.52 -13.97 -36.27
C ALA A 621 -3.16 -14.66 -37.59
N GLY A 622 -2.68 -13.92 -38.59
CA GLY A 622 -2.35 -14.45 -39.91
C GLY A 622 -1.28 -15.55 -39.90
N SER A 623 -0.41 -15.56 -38.88
CA SER A 623 0.59 -16.61 -38.67
C SER A 623 0.06 -17.87 -37.98
N PHE A 624 -1.21 -17.89 -37.54
CA PHE A 624 -1.82 -18.97 -36.75
C PHE A 624 -2.84 -19.81 -37.55
N PRO A 625 -2.97 -21.12 -37.27
CA PRO A 625 -3.96 -21.98 -37.91
C PRO A 625 -5.42 -21.56 -37.70
N ALA A 626 -6.29 -21.92 -38.65
CA ALA A 626 -7.73 -21.67 -38.65
C ALA A 626 -8.45 -21.93 -37.31
N ARG A 627 -8.03 -22.93 -36.53
CA ARG A 627 -8.64 -23.24 -35.22
C ARG A 627 -8.55 -22.09 -34.21
N TYR A 628 -7.60 -21.18 -34.36
CA TYR A 628 -7.44 -20.01 -33.47
C TYR A 628 -8.28 -18.81 -33.89
N CYS A 629 -8.88 -18.85 -35.09
CA CYS A 629 -9.77 -17.81 -35.58
C CYS A 629 -11.23 -18.03 -35.20
N ARG A 630 -11.53 -19.04 -34.36
CA ARG A 630 -12.91 -19.30 -33.90
C ARG A 630 -13.35 -18.19 -32.95
N THR A 631 -14.64 -17.89 -32.95
CA THR A 631 -15.24 -16.85 -32.11
C THR A 631 -14.91 -17.04 -30.63
N ALA A 632 -14.96 -18.28 -30.14
CA ALA A 632 -14.67 -18.62 -28.75
C ALA A 632 -13.19 -18.89 -28.46
N ALA A 633 -12.30 -18.86 -29.46
CA ALA A 633 -10.89 -19.20 -29.26
C ALA A 633 -10.20 -18.18 -28.35
N ARG A 634 -9.44 -18.70 -27.39
CA ARG A 634 -8.70 -17.91 -26.41
C ARG A 634 -7.20 -18.13 -26.59
N GLN A 635 -6.44 -17.07 -26.39
CA GLN A 635 -5.04 -17.18 -26.04
C GLN A 635 -4.71 -16.31 -24.86
N TYR A 636 -3.58 -16.59 -24.22
CA TYR A 636 -3.14 -15.80 -23.09
C TYR A 636 -1.63 -15.73 -22.99
N PHE A 637 -1.12 -14.54 -22.69
CA PHE A 637 0.31 -14.30 -22.55
C PHE A 637 0.58 -13.39 -21.37
N ALA A 638 1.81 -13.45 -20.82
CA ALA A 638 2.21 -12.55 -19.76
C ALA A 638 2.21 -11.10 -20.26
N ARG A 639 1.63 -10.19 -19.48
CA ARG A 639 1.39 -8.78 -19.88
C ARG A 639 2.61 -7.96 -20.30
N HIS A 640 3.82 -8.39 -19.95
CA HIS A 640 5.08 -7.73 -20.28
C HIS A 640 5.73 -8.25 -21.57
N LEU A 641 5.22 -9.31 -22.17
CA LEU A 641 5.75 -9.89 -23.40
C LEU A 641 5.21 -9.14 -24.63
N GLN A 642 6.04 -9.09 -25.68
CA GLN A 642 5.75 -8.41 -26.94
C GLN A 642 5.83 -9.44 -28.06
N TYR A 643 4.85 -9.43 -28.96
CA TYR A 643 4.78 -10.39 -30.07
C TYR A 643 4.46 -9.68 -31.38
N ASP A 644 5.01 -10.20 -32.48
CA ASP A 644 4.83 -9.70 -33.85
C ASP A 644 3.42 -9.96 -34.42
N PHE A 645 2.60 -10.67 -33.65
CA PHE A 645 1.22 -11.00 -34.00
C PHE A 645 0.20 -10.42 -33.01
N ALA A 646 0.62 -9.74 -31.94
CA ALA A 646 -0.28 -9.21 -30.91
C ALA A 646 -0.42 -7.70 -31.05
N GLY A 647 -1.66 -7.26 -31.30
CA GLY A 647 -2.05 -5.87 -31.50
C GLY A 647 -3.21 -5.45 -30.61
N LEU A 648 -3.92 -4.40 -31.03
CA LEU A 648 -4.89 -3.69 -30.19
C LEU A 648 -6.17 -3.39 -30.97
N ARG A 649 -7.32 -3.68 -30.36
CA ARG A 649 -8.61 -3.08 -30.72
C ARG A 649 -9.16 -2.36 -29.49
N VAL A 650 -9.80 -1.22 -29.72
CA VAL A 650 -10.27 -0.31 -28.67
C VAL A 650 -11.78 -0.29 -28.59
N ALA A 651 -12.29 0.00 -27.40
CA ALA A 651 -13.70 0.12 -27.08
C ALA A 651 -14.00 1.44 -26.35
N ARG A 652 -15.27 1.81 -26.32
CA ARG A 652 -15.79 2.94 -25.53
C ARG A 652 -17.16 2.60 -24.97
N SER A 653 -17.39 2.89 -23.70
CA SER A 653 -18.68 2.66 -23.04
C SER A 653 -19.79 3.60 -23.58
N ALA A 654 -21.06 3.17 -23.50
CA ALA A 654 -22.21 3.94 -24.00
C ALA A 654 -22.40 5.32 -23.36
N VAL A 655 -21.98 5.47 -22.10
CA VAL A 655 -22.05 6.71 -21.35
C VAL A 655 -20.64 7.21 -21.16
N ALA A 656 -20.34 8.42 -21.65
CA ALA A 656 -19.20 9.16 -21.13
C ALA A 656 -19.48 9.34 -19.64
N ARG A 657 -18.80 8.59 -18.76
CA ARG A 657 -18.82 8.92 -17.33
C ARG A 657 -18.35 10.37 -17.26
N ALA A 658 -19.27 11.26 -16.90
CA ALA A 658 -18.92 12.63 -16.58
C ALA A 658 -17.88 12.53 -15.47
N VAL A 659 -16.67 13.02 -15.74
CA VAL A 659 -15.75 13.41 -14.68
C VAL A 659 -16.45 14.56 -13.97
N GLU A 660 -17.29 14.25 -12.99
CA GLU A 660 -17.74 15.24 -12.03
C GLU A 660 -16.50 15.66 -11.25
N LYS A 661 -15.97 16.84 -11.58
CA LYS A 661 -15.05 17.56 -10.71
C LYS A 661 -15.71 17.64 -9.33
N ARG A 662 -15.14 16.95 -8.35
CA ARG A 662 -15.34 17.18 -6.92
C ARG A 662 -14.00 17.29 -6.25
#